data_AF-E3NE52-F1
#
_entry.id   AF-E3NE52-F1
#
_cell.length_a   1.000
_cell.length_b   1.000
_cell.length_c   1.000
_cell.angle_alpha   90.00
_cell.angle_beta   90.00
_cell.angle_gamma   90.00
#
_symmetry.space_group_name_H-M   'P 1'
#
loop_
_entity.id
_entity.type
_entity.pdbx_description
1 polymer ?
#
loop_
_entity_poly.entity_id
_entity_poly.type
_entity_poly.pdbx_seq_one_letter_code
_entity_poly.pdbx_strand_id
1 'polypeptide(L)'
;MKFLLFTLLFAVSAQILPRIEEDYDRFRGALYRTVSDEDEGGDAVDSSRFVRDPLIGDSPSPIPSRSEFRRRFFRNTGDPLLKPLLARLQMIARLTNGIYLHRGLTTGSIPPSDLIPELLHLGPVKTSQLTGVNSGGVQDAVTKILKNLPTQLEAGTEVTEAEEALAGIEKIVKALDGVEGPIENRNVSEFSGMIEKLSTTEIEIGAVADLNRLDSRTFFTKLEDTVTPPDHVDAGTYFKNMKIALDELKTTKSKLDAAGRLWTWTSFKSASDALAPSLKISTAATLYGSSTKTNHWSVYSSFMDKFLENIAPLKFTLSDLHLVQNSLLAHHSLLSYNFTHSHGLPNGAPDLARMLEDLNGDAWLKSVVKTDLLVAAFSSLKSFELESRKVYEQLGEQVLTELKPLVSVVEKLSGLEKDAILSGIKALETLKQPDSSAPSWPSNLETEVTAVDTSFGELQKKVDELLAAVSVPELVEMCDAVIAICDEAKDAADRTVQVTNFNNYEKKDELKTQVDTIYELVRQINVARGDVKAKAGVVNNMMDALTTYHSDLGDVGKYLDGLQAISGLKSVLRALPVVADMRKLNQGNQDSYSAGSEVVKKVVALKETFEKMEKSAGEMKGASTPETDALELLKDPGRHSKTIGSAVRGIVKMESAVEKKLEVDALVAGFDVVNKSLDSVVADVSKMYTSLDVFQKSVTVPNSTTLADLSGTFQKAKQVTGITGDLQKLGADVEKLKEVEKDNGKVQKLEKVQESLATLDSMDLEFSRYHKDFDGSKDSLVALDTFFADYLNKLNGLEKLGGDKESSSLLTFIAIALFTVLVAILVVHVVLFFCKRETFFKIYKCCRRKVPGAAVNVTADLFEKILNQLMATIKDEGNCAEGRGMTEEQRRNDEWYSDGWNSLYPQDDVYVVNEAAHAEQRLTEYRFDIPLLESTRVVLTGYGNRFINDLYHANIFKLPNNRELVLAQGPQKESEGKNSTIEKFWWMVKQKGAKAIGMLCQLTEGGWFRSMIEIQWQNYSDQSCEVQCDEYYPDKAGESKQFGDLKVKCLEKNITLEGRLEIRKLRGQFGNEKDFTTTHYSFNGYGRRTYPDFPDLFAKFMKKVLNEPGTPIIHCSNGTKRTGTFALSAYLIYDVAKTGLIDMRAALVALRDSRIGCIQDSNDYAFSSVVMFEYMADGIKIKNNKVQEDYTDMKNRWQVIHVELARKESNQLQAPN
;
A
#
# COMPACT_ATOMS: atom_id res chain seq x y z
N MET A 1 -69.04 33.58 16.71
CA MET A 1 -68.21 33.54 15.48
C MET A 1 -67.59 32.17 15.17
N LYS A 2 -66.80 31.53 16.06
CA LYS A 2 -66.14 30.23 15.73
C LYS A 2 -67.07 29.09 15.25
N PHE A 3 -68.35 29.10 15.62
CA PHE A 3 -69.32 28.08 15.18
C PHE A 3 -69.79 28.24 13.72
N LEU A 4 -69.85 29.47 13.19
CA LEU A 4 -70.37 29.73 11.84
C LEU A 4 -69.43 29.24 10.73
N LEU A 5 -68.12 29.19 11.02
CA LEU A 5 -67.11 28.68 10.09
C LEU A 5 -67.12 27.15 9.96
N PHE A 6 -67.72 26.44 10.93
CA PHE A 6 -67.73 24.98 10.98
C PHE A 6 -68.85 24.39 10.12
N THR A 7 -70.01 25.04 10.06
CA THR A 7 -71.17 24.59 9.27
C THR A 7 -70.95 24.74 7.76
N LEU A 8 -70.26 25.80 7.33
CA LEU A 8 -70.03 26.12 5.91
C LEU A 8 -69.07 25.13 5.21
N LEU A 9 -68.19 24.47 5.97
CA LEU A 9 -67.26 23.47 5.43
C LEU A 9 -67.92 22.10 5.18
N PHE A 10 -69.02 21.78 5.85
CA PHE A 10 -69.72 20.49 5.69
C PHE A 10 -70.70 20.46 4.49
N ALA A 11 -71.17 21.63 4.04
CA ALA A 11 -72.18 21.73 2.99
C ALA A 11 -71.67 21.39 1.58
N VAL A 12 -70.37 21.62 1.30
CA VAL A 12 -69.78 21.46 -0.05
C VAL A 12 -69.40 20.00 -0.36
N SER A 13 -69.10 19.21 0.68
CA SER A 13 -68.70 17.80 0.56
C SER A 13 -69.81 16.83 0.14
N ALA A 14 -71.08 17.26 0.09
CA ALA A 14 -72.23 16.38 -0.09
C ALA A 14 -72.83 16.33 -1.51
N GLN A 15 -72.32 17.11 -2.47
CA GLN A 15 -72.95 17.26 -3.80
C GLN A 15 -72.11 16.80 -5.01
N ILE A 16 -70.90 16.26 -4.81
CA ILE A 16 -69.99 15.87 -5.92
C ILE A 16 -69.51 14.41 -5.80
N LEU A 17 -70.41 13.50 -5.38
CA LEU A 17 -70.18 12.05 -5.40
C LEU A 17 -70.95 11.30 -6.53
N PRO A 18 -72.25 11.55 -6.79
CA PRO A 18 -73.05 10.72 -7.69
C PRO A 18 -72.89 11.13 -9.17
N ARG A 19 -71.65 11.31 -9.65
CA ARG A 19 -71.37 11.72 -11.05
C ARG A 19 -70.06 11.18 -11.64
N ILE A 20 -69.50 10.13 -11.03
CA ILE A 20 -68.28 9.44 -11.49
C ILE A 20 -68.50 7.93 -11.63
N GLU A 21 -69.54 7.35 -11.00
CA GLU A 21 -69.87 5.91 -11.15
C GLU A 21 -70.43 5.55 -12.54
N GLU A 22 -71.02 6.50 -13.28
CA GLU A 22 -71.68 6.23 -14.58
C GLU A 22 -70.72 5.83 -15.73
N ASP A 23 -69.44 6.24 -15.69
CA ASP A 23 -68.48 5.94 -16.77
C ASP A 23 -67.67 4.65 -16.54
N TYR A 24 -67.68 4.07 -15.33
CA TYR A 24 -66.78 2.95 -14.99
C TYR A 24 -67.20 1.60 -15.60
N ASP A 25 -68.50 1.31 -15.65
CA ASP A 25 -69.00 0.04 -16.21
C ASP A 25 -68.81 -0.06 -17.73
N ARG A 26 -68.64 1.08 -18.43
CA ARG A 26 -68.58 1.11 -19.90
C ARG A 26 -67.29 0.50 -20.48
N PHE A 27 -66.22 0.39 -19.70
CA PHE A 27 -64.90 -0.06 -20.20
C PHE A 27 -64.52 -1.50 -19.79
N ARG A 28 -65.31 -2.17 -18.96
CA ARG A 28 -64.96 -3.47 -18.37
C ARG A 28 -65.13 -4.69 -19.31
N GLY A 29 -65.65 -4.49 -20.51
CA GLY A 29 -66.04 -5.55 -21.44
C GLY A 29 -64.98 -6.04 -22.44
N ALA A 30 -63.73 -5.54 -22.40
CA ALA A 30 -62.78 -5.71 -23.50
C ALA A 30 -61.50 -6.52 -23.16
N LEU A 31 -61.46 -7.75 -23.69
CA LEU A 31 -60.30 -8.62 -23.99
C LEU A 31 -59.49 -9.32 -22.85
N TYR A 32 -59.50 -10.66 -22.94
CA TYR A 32 -58.55 -11.64 -22.38
C TYR A 32 -57.57 -12.15 -23.49
N ARG A 33 -56.38 -12.69 -23.11
CA ARG A 33 -55.45 -13.68 -23.77
C ARG A 33 -53.94 -13.33 -23.53
N THR A 34 -52.89 -14.17 -23.31
CA THR A 34 -52.49 -15.61 -23.45
C THR A 34 -51.75 -15.97 -24.76
N VAL A 35 -50.58 -16.69 -24.82
CA VAL A 35 -49.73 -17.39 -23.79
C VAL A 35 -48.32 -17.79 -24.36
N SER A 36 -47.30 -17.99 -23.47
CA SER A 36 -46.04 -18.83 -23.52
C SER A 36 -45.08 -18.78 -24.77
N ASP A 37 -43.90 -19.40 -24.99
CA ASP A 37 -43.01 -20.53 -24.51
C ASP A 37 -41.49 -20.22 -24.93
N GLU A 38 -40.35 -20.96 -24.80
CA GLU A 38 -39.87 -22.30 -24.28
C GLU A 38 -38.34 -22.28 -23.82
N ASP A 39 -37.45 -23.30 -24.00
CA ASP A 39 -36.19 -23.58 -23.19
C ASP A 39 -34.87 -24.07 -23.94
N GLU A 40 -33.83 -24.60 -23.22
CA GLU A 40 -32.46 -25.20 -23.56
C GLU A 40 -31.21 -24.26 -23.67
N GLY A 41 -29.91 -24.65 -23.55
CA GLY A 41 -29.21 -25.96 -23.31
C GLY A 41 -27.66 -25.89 -22.97
N GLY A 42 -26.87 -27.00 -23.13
CA GLY A 42 -25.45 -27.27 -22.67
C GLY A 42 -24.24 -26.77 -23.53
N ASP A 43 -22.93 -27.10 -23.32
CA ASP A 43 -22.20 -28.15 -22.53
C ASP A 43 -20.77 -27.70 -22.02
N ALA A 44 -19.93 -28.59 -21.45
CA ALA A 44 -18.69 -28.34 -20.63
C ALA A 44 -17.33 -28.03 -21.36
N VAL A 45 -16.23 -27.64 -20.67
CA VAL A 45 -15.13 -28.52 -20.12
C VAL A 45 -14.19 -27.80 -19.08
N ASP A 46 -13.45 -28.59 -18.27
CA ASP A 46 -12.48 -28.28 -17.19
C ASP A 46 -11.23 -27.43 -17.53
N SER A 47 -10.71 -26.68 -16.54
CA SER A 47 -9.26 -26.52 -16.31
C SER A 47 -8.92 -26.09 -14.86
N SER A 48 -7.75 -26.48 -14.35
CA SER A 48 -7.27 -26.09 -13.01
C SER A 48 -5.82 -25.59 -13.01
N ARG A 49 -5.58 -24.39 -12.44
CA ARG A 49 -4.34 -23.83 -11.83
C ARG A 49 -4.41 -22.30 -11.76
N PHE A 50 -4.13 -21.72 -10.60
CA PHE A 50 -2.93 -20.89 -10.31
C PHE A 50 -3.07 -20.16 -8.95
N VAL A 51 -1.96 -20.00 -8.24
CA VAL A 51 -1.84 -19.26 -6.97
C VAL A 51 -1.18 -17.91 -7.24
N ARG A 52 -1.49 -16.88 -6.43
CA ARG A 52 -0.86 -15.54 -6.51
C ARG A 52 0.03 -15.23 -5.30
N ASP A 53 0.94 -14.29 -5.51
CA ASP A 53 2.11 -13.95 -4.69
C ASP A 53 1.84 -12.72 -3.77
N PRO A 54 2.30 -12.66 -2.50
CA PRO A 54 1.86 -11.64 -1.54
C PRO A 54 2.90 -10.51 -1.30
N LEU A 55 3.10 -9.63 -2.28
CA LEU A 55 4.09 -8.53 -2.21
C LEU A 55 3.53 -7.14 -2.62
N ILE A 56 2.35 -6.78 -2.12
CA ILE A 56 1.85 -5.40 -2.13
C ILE A 56 1.44 -5.04 -0.69
N GLY A 57 2.12 -4.06 -0.09
CA GLY A 57 1.86 -3.59 1.27
C GLY A 57 1.16 -2.23 1.27
N ASP A 58 0.19 -2.05 2.16
CA ASP A 58 -0.61 -0.83 2.26
C ASP A 58 0.17 0.36 2.84
N SER A 59 -0.08 1.56 2.30
CA SER A 59 0.50 2.84 2.77
C SER A 59 -0.45 3.59 3.72
N PRO A 60 0.06 4.35 4.71
CA PRO A 60 -0.78 4.96 5.76
C PRO A 60 -1.42 6.30 5.37
N SER A 61 -2.75 6.35 5.28
CA SER A 61 -3.54 7.53 4.91
C SER A 61 -3.43 8.74 5.87
N PRO A 62 -3.55 9.99 5.38
CA PRO A 62 -3.45 11.20 6.20
C PRO A 62 -4.75 11.62 6.91
N ILE A 63 -4.61 12.08 8.16
CA ILE A 63 -5.61 12.80 8.98
C ILE A 63 -6.98 12.07 9.14
N PRO A 64 -7.12 11.14 10.11
CA PRO A 64 -8.42 10.55 10.43
C PRO A 64 -9.46 11.61 10.82
N SER A 65 -10.68 11.49 10.30
CA SER A 65 -11.76 12.41 10.64
C SER A 65 -12.25 12.23 12.08
N ARG A 66 -13.11 13.14 12.53
CA ARG A 66 -13.80 13.04 13.84
C ARG A 66 -14.66 11.77 13.97
N SER A 67 -14.97 11.09 12.86
CA SER A 67 -15.67 9.80 12.86
C SER A 67 -14.71 8.61 13.03
N GLU A 68 -13.58 8.53 12.32
CA GLU A 68 -12.52 7.53 12.53
C GLU A 68 -12.04 7.54 13.98
N PHE A 69 -11.89 8.75 14.56
CA PHE A 69 -11.51 8.97 15.95
C PHE A 69 -12.57 8.53 16.99
N ARG A 70 -13.75 8.05 16.55
CA ARG A 70 -14.68 7.28 17.40
C ARG A 70 -14.86 5.84 16.94
N ARG A 71 -14.79 5.54 15.63
CA ARG A 71 -14.80 4.17 15.07
C ARG A 71 -13.68 3.31 15.66
N ARG A 72 -12.42 3.79 15.63
CA ARG A 72 -11.22 3.09 16.17
C ARG A 72 -11.20 2.91 17.70
N PHE A 73 -12.18 3.43 18.43
CA PHE A 73 -12.06 3.68 19.88
C PHE A 73 -13.16 3.09 20.75
N PHE A 74 -14.37 2.80 20.22
CA PHE A 74 -15.51 2.36 21.03
C PHE A 74 -16.36 1.23 20.42
N ARG A 75 -15.82 0.41 19.51
CA ARG A 75 -16.56 -0.75 18.94
C ARG A 75 -15.74 -2.04 18.80
N ASN A 76 -15.28 -2.55 19.94
CA ASN A 76 -14.98 -3.99 20.12
C ASN A 76 -15.09 -4.34 21.61
N THR A 77 -15.82 -5.40 21.95
CA THR A 77 -15.82 -6.01 23.31
C THR A 77 -14.58 -6.90 23.52
N GLY A 78 -13.43 -6.40 23.08
CA GLY A 78 -12.15 -7.10 23.00
C GLY A 78 -10.99 -6.25 22.48
N ASP A 79 -11.18 -4.95 22.24
CA ASP A 79 -10.09 -4.04 21.83
C ASP A 79 -9.16 -3.73 23.03
N PRO A 80 -7.86 -3.44 22.78
CA PRO A 80 -6.96 -2.96 23.82
C PRO A 80 -7.47 -1.65 24.45
N LEU A 81 -7.69 -1.68 25.77
CA LEU A 81 -8.21 -0.54 26.56
C LEU A 81 -7.34 0.73 26.49
N LEU A 82 -6.12 0.61 25.97
CA LEU A 82 -5.22 1.70 25.63
C LEU A 82 -5.86 2.74 24.70
N LYS A 83 -6.60 2.31 23.66
CA LYS A 83 -7.15 3.21 22.65
C LYS A 83 -8.14 4.24 23.24
N PRO A 84 -9.31 3.86 23.77
CA PRO A 84 -10.30 4.81 24.31
C PRO A 84 -9.77 5.74 25.41
N LEU A 85 -8.70 5.36 26.10
CA LEU A 85 -7.98 6.21 27.05
C LEU A 85 -7.07 7.22 26.34
N LEU A 86 -6.27 6.78 25.36
CA LEU A 86 -5.37 7.64 24.60
C LEU A 86 -6.11 8.75 23.85
N ALA A 87 -7.31 8.47 23.33
CA ALA A 87 -8.16 9.51 22.73
C ALA A 87 -8.45 10.67 23.70
N ARG A 88 -8.83 10.36 24.95
CA ARG A 88 -9.08 11.36 25.99
C ARG A 88 -7.80 12.10 26.39
N LEU A 89 -6.68 11.39 26.51
CA LEU A 89 -5.38 12.00 26.81
C LEU A 89 -4.95 13.00 25.73
N GLN A 90 -5.14 12.67 24.45
CA GLN A 90 -4.89 13.59 23.33
C GLN A 90 -5.78 14.83 23.36
N MET A 91 -7.06 14.71 23.72
CA MET A 91 -7.94 15.88 23.85
C MET A 91 -7.45 16.86 24.93
N ILE A 92 -6.95 16.34 26.06
CA ILE A 92 -6.38 17.16 27.14
C ILE A 92 -5.03 17.75 26.73
N ALA A 93 -4.18 17.01 26.01
CA ALA A 93 -2.95 17.54 25.44
C ALA A 93 -3.23 18.70 24.47
N ARG A 94 -4.16 18.50 23.52
CA ARG A 94 -4.63 19.54 22.59
C ARG A 94 -5.11 20.79 23.33
N LEU A 95 -6.03 20.63 24.29
CA LEU A 95 -6.60 21.74 25.05
C LEU A 95 -5.54 22.51 25.87
N THR A 96 -4.63 21.79 26.54
CA THR A 96 -3.55 22.42 27.32
C THR A 96 -2.63 23.25 26.42
N ASN A 97 -2.32 22.74 25.22
CA ASN A 97 -1.55 23.47 24.22
C ASN A 97 -2.33 24.67 23.67
N GLY A 98 -3.66 24.59 23.55
CA GLY A 98 -4.51 25.72 23.18
C GLY A 98 -4.44 26.88 24.17
N ILE A 99 -4.57 26.60 25.47
CA ILE A 99 -4.45 27.61 26.54
C ILE A 99 -3.06 28.28 26.47
N TYR A 100 -2.01 27.48 26.26
CA TYR A 100 -0.65 27.96 26.10
C TYR A 100 -0.46 28.85 24.86
N LEU A 101 -0.92 28.42 23.68
CA LEU A 101 -0.83 29.21 22.45
C LEU A 101 -1.62 30.51 22.54
N HIS A 102 -2.86 30.47 23.06
CA HIS A 102 -3.65 31.69 23.24
C HIS A 102 -2.92 32.69 24.13
N ARG A 103 -2.46 32.27 25.33
CA ARG A 103 -1.73 33.19 26.23
C ARG A 103 -0.42 33.68 25.61
N GLY A 104 0.30 32.81 24.90
CA GLY A 104 1.56 33.16 24.24
C GLY A 104 1.42 34.16 23.09
N LEU A 105 0.37 34.03 22.27
CA LEU A 105 0.07 34.98 21.20
C LEU A 105 -0.50 36.31 21.74
N THR A 106 -1.44 36.25 22.69
CA THR A 106 -2.04 37.48 23.28
C THR A 106 -1.04 38.32 24.06
N THR A 107 -0.08 37.69 24.77
CA THR A 107 1.03 38.42 25.43
C THR A 107 2.17 38.76 24.46
N GLY A 108 2.28 38.05 23.33
CA GLY A 108 3.40 38.14 22.40
C GLY A 108 4.68 37.45 22.89
N SER A 109 4.57 36.47 23.80
CA SER A 109 5.69 35.63 24.25
C SER A 109 5.98 34.43 23.35
N ILE A 110 5.15 34.18 22.33
CA ILE A 110 5.40 33.20 21.27
C ILE A 110 5.51 33.96 19.94
N PRO A 111 6.66 33.96 19.25
CA PRO A 111 6.80 34.56 17.93
C PRO A 111 6.02 33.77 16.86
N PRO A 112 5.19 34.42 16.03
CA PRO A 112 4.52 33.75 14.91
C PRO A 112 5.51 33.12 13.91
N SER A 113 6.67 33.76 13.71
CA SER A 113 7.78 33.27 12.86
C SER A 113 8.31 31.88 13.24
N ASP A 114 8.10 31.49 14.50
CA ASP A 114 8.67 30.29 15.10
C ASP A 114 7.56 29.24 15.29
N LEU A 115 6.34 29.68 15.66
CA LEU A 115 5.15 28.84 15.75
C LEU A 115 4.66 28.33 14.38
N ILE A 116 4.69 29.16 13.33
CA ILE A 116 4.09 28.80 12.03
C ILE A 116 4.85 27.65 11.34
N PRO A 117 6.19 27.65 11.23
CA PRO A 117 6.92 26.50 10.69
C PRO A 117 6.73 25.22 11.52
N GLU A 118 6.67 25.34 12.85
CA GLU A 118 6.47 24.21 13.75
C GLU A 118 5.08 23.58 13.59
N LEU A 119 4.02 24.41 13.56
CA LEU A 119 2.63 23.95 13.41
C LEU A 119 2.31 23.37 12.03
N LEU A 120 3.10 23.73 11.01
CA LEU A 120 3.02 23.23 9.65
C LEU A 120 4.05 22.13 9.34
N HIS A 121 4.82 21.68 10.34
CA HIS A 121 5.86 20.65 10.20
C HIS A 121 6.89 20.92 9.08
N LEU A 122 7.28 22.17 8.84
CA LEU A 122 8.26 22.53 7.78
C LEU A 122 9.72 22.17 8.15
N GLY A 123 9.92 21.41 9.23
CA GLY A 123 11.22 21.01 9.76
C GLY A 123 12.09 22.22 10.13
N PRO A 124 13.37 22.26 9.76
CA PRO A 124 14.25 23.41 10.02
C PRO A 124 14.00 24.60 9.08
N VAL A 125 13.10 24.48 8.09
CA VAL A 125 12.88 25.49 7.05
C VAL A 125 11.90 26.56 7.52
N LYS A 126 12.33 27.82 7.51
CA LYS A 126 11.45 28.96 7.81
C LYS A 126 10.56 29.30 6.61
N THR A 127 9.35 29.79 6.88
CA THR A 127 8.44 30.33 5.85
C THR A 127 9.14 31.29 4.89
N SER A 128 9.95 32.21 5.42
CA SER A 128 10.72 33.17 4.64
C SER A 128 11.66 32.52 3.61
N GLN A 129 12.25 31.35 3.92
CA GLN A 129 13.13 30.62 3.02
C GLN A 129 12.34 29.98 1.87
N LEU A 130 11.18 29.36 2.15
CA LEU A 130 10.28 28.84 1.11
C LEU A 130 9.80 29.96 0.18
N THR A 131 9.45 31.13 0.73
CA THR A 131 9.04 32.29 -0.09
C THR A 131 10.18 32.98 -0.84
N GLY A 132 11.43 32.58 -0.57
CA GLY A 132 12.63 33.04 -1.28
C GLY A 132 13.05 32.14 -2.44
N VAL A 133 12.40 30.98 -2.61
CA VAL A 133 12.69 30.00 -3.68
C VAL A 133 12.48 30.61 -5.07
N ASN A 134 13.44 30.41 -5.97
CA ASN A 134 13.37 30.94 -7.33
C ASN A 134 12.48 30.09 -8.25
N SER A 135 11.16 30.12 -8.01
CA SER A 135 10.18 29.39 -8.82
C SER A 135 10.23 29.76 -10.31
N GLY A 136 10.61 31.00 -10.66
CA GLY A 136 10.84 31.42 -12.04
C GLY A 136 12.05 30.71 -12.67
N GLY A 137 13.14 30.55 -11.92
CA GLY A 137 14.31 29.74 -12.31
C GLY A 137 13.98 28.26 -12.47
N VAL A 138 13.10 27.70 -11.65
CA VAL A 138 12.61 26.32 -11.78
C VAL A 138 11.71 26.15 -13.02
N GLN A 139 10.86 27.13 -13.33
CA GLN A 139 10.06 27.14 -14.57
C GLN A 139 10.94 27.31 -15.82
N ASP A 140 11.96 28.16 -15.76
CA ASP A 140 12.96 28.31 -16.82
C ASP A 140 13.78 27.02 -17.04
N ALA A 141 14.21 26.36 -15.97
CA ALA A 141 14.87 25.06 -16.04
C ALA A 141 14.02 24.02 -16.77
N VAL A 142 12.73 23.91 -16.45
CA VAL A 142 11.82 22.98 -17.12
C VAL A 142 11.59 23.37 -18.58
N THR A 143 11.24 24.64 -18.84
CA THR A 143 10.75 25.08 -20.17
C THR A 143 11.86 25.39 -21.18
N LYS A 144 13.02 25.88 -20.74
CA LYS A 144 14.14 26.29 -21.61
C LYS A 144 15.23 25.23 -21.71
N ILE A 145 15.45 24.45 -20.64
CA ILE A 145 16.45 23.38 -20.62
C ILE A 145 15.77 22.03 -20.85
N LEU A 146 15.03 21.48 -19.87
CA LEU A 146 14.60 20.07 -19.88
C LEU A 146 13.72 19.70 -21.09
N LYS A 147 12.75 20.54 -21.49
CA LYS A 147 11.90 20.27 -22.66
C LYS A 147 12.64 20.32 -24.00
N ASN A 148 13.81 20.97 -24.06
CA ASN A 148 14.64 21.08 -25.26
C ASN A 148 15.80 20.06 -25.29
N LEU A 149 16.02 19.28 -24.23
CA LEU A 149 17.11 18.29 -24.21
C LEU A 149 17.05 17.26 -25.35
N PRO A 150 15.89 16.68 -25.74
CA PRO A 150 15.86 15.71 -26.83
C PRO A 150 16.39 16.26 -28.16
N THR A 151 16.00 17.48 -28.52
CA THR A 151 16.41 18.13 -29.78
C THR A 151 17.82 18.71 -29.71
N GLN A 152 18.28 19.12 -28.53
CA GLN A 152 19.67 19.53 -28.31
C GLN A 152 20.67 18.37 -28.33
N LEU A 153 20.20 17.15 -28.01
CA LEU A 153 20.98 15.93 -27.99
C LEU A 153 20.89 15.11 -29.29
N GLU A 154 20.23 15.60 -30.34
CA GLU A 154 20.21 14.96 -31.66
C GLU A 154 21.65 14.75 -32.17
N ALA A 155 22.03 13.47 -32.32
CA ALA A 155 23.37 13.07 -32.72
C ALA A 155 23.48 12.98 -34.25
N GLY A 156 24.46 13.69 -34.82
CA GLY A 156 24.96 13.39 -36.15
C GLY A 156 25.83 12.13 -36.14
N THR A 157 26.08 11.54 -37.31
CA THR A 157 26.79 10.24 -37.45
C THR A 157 28.10 10.18 -36.65
N GLU A 158 28.92 11.23 -36.72
CA GLU A 158 30.20 11.33 -36.00
C GLU A 158 30.07 11.26 -34.47
N VAL A 159 28.97 11.77 -33.91
CA VAL A 159 28.64 11.68 -32.48
C VAL A 159 28.21 10.27 -32.12
N THR A 160 27.35 9.66 -32.94
CA THR A 160 26.91 8.26 -32.75
C THR A 160 28.08 7.28 -32.81
N GLU A 161 28.99 7.42 -33.79
CA GLU A 161 30.20 6.58 -33.90
C GLU A 161 31.12 6.72 -32.68
N ALA A 162 31.23 7.92 -32.10
CA ALA A 162 31.99 8.12 -30.86
C ALA A 162 31.30 7.50 -29.63
N GLU A 163 29.98 7.52 -29.57
CA GLU A 163 29.20 6.87 -28.50
C GLU A 163 29.21 5.35 -28.61
N GLU A 164 29.18 4.79 -29.82
CA GLU A 164 29.38 3.35 -30.06
C GLU A 164 30.78 2.91 -29.64
N ALA A 165 31.83 3.69 -29.98
CA ALA A 165 33.19 3.45 -29.51
C ALA A 165 33.30 3.52 -27.98
N LEU A 166 32.62 4.47 -27.33
CA LEU A 166 32.54 4.54 -25.86
C LEU A 166 31.81 3.34 -25.26
N ALA A 167 30.73 2.86 -25.87
CA ALA A 167 30.02 1.65 -25.43
C ALA A 167 30.85 0.36 -25.64
N GLY A 168 31.78 0.36 -26.60
CA GLY A 168 32.84 -0.65 -26.72
C GLY A 168 33.86 -0.55 -25.58
N ILE A 169 34.41 0.64 -25.36
CA ILE A 169 35.39 0.94 -24.30
C ILE A 169 34.80 0.64 -22.91
N GLU A 170 33.51 0.88 -22.68
CA GLU A 170 32.85 0.56 -21.40
C GLU A 170 32.94 -0.94 -21.07
N LYS A 171 32.80 -1.82 -22.07
CA LYS A 171 32.92 -3.28 -21.90
C LYS A 171 34.36 -3.68 -21.58
N ILE A 172 35.34 -3.05 -22.23
CA ILE A 172 36.77 -3.23 -21.93
C ILE A 172 37.07 -2.81 -20.48
N VAL A 173 36.66 -1.61 -20.06
CA VAL A 173 36.90 -1.10 -18.71
C VAL A 173 36.21 -1.96 -17.65
N LYS A 174 35.00 -2.48 -17.92
CA LYS A 174 34.31 -3.44 -17.03
C LYS A 174 35.03 -4.80 -16.96
N ALA A 175 35.56 -5.31 -18.08
CA ALA A 175 36.34 -6.55 -18.08
C ALA A 175 37.65 -6.42 -17.28
N LEU A 176 38.27 -5.24 -17.30
CA LEU A 176 39.48 -4.91 -16.53
C LEU A 176 39.24 -4.53 -15.05
N ASP A 177 37.99 -4.56 -14.56
CA ASP A 177 37.72 -4.12 -13.19
C ASP A 177 38.41 -5.03 -12.16
N GLY A 178 39.08 -4.43 -11.17
CA GLY A 178 39.94 -5.13 -10.21
C GLY A 178 41.20 -5.78 -10.81
N VAL A 179 41.63 -5.43 -12.03
CA VAL A 179 42.98 -5.74 -12.53
C VAL A 179 43.94 -4.65 -12.06
N GLU A 180 44.82 -4.98 -11.12
CA GLU A 180 45.82 -4.06 -10.56
C GLU A 180 47.20 -4.26 -11.22
N GLY A 181 47.96 -3.17 -11.40
CA GLY A 181 49.30 -3.18 -12.00
C GLY A 181 49.29 -3.43 -13.53
N PRO A 182 50.46 -3.31 -14.20
CA PRO A 182 50.55 -3.26 -15.67
C PRO A 182 49.90 -4.44 -16.41
N ILE A 183 49.31 -4.12 -17.56
CA ILE A 183 48.73 -5.06 -18.51
C ILE A 183 49.75 -5.43 -19.60
N GLU A 184 50.50 -4.46 -20.12
CA GLU A 184 51.64 -4.74 -21.01
C GLU A 184 52.74 -5.52 -20.28
N ASN A 185 53.22 -6.62 -20.88
CA ASN A 185 54.29 -7.47 -20.35
C ASN A 185 54.02 -7.95 -18.91
N ARG A 186 52.75 -8.22 -18.57
CA ARG A 186 52.34 -8.54 -17.20
C ARG A 186 53.12 -9.73 -16.62
N ASN A 187 53.75 -9.51 -15.47
CA ASN A 187 54.51 -10.55 -14.80
C ASN A 187 53.59 -11.64 -14.21
N VAL A 188 53.75 -12.88 -14.68
CA VAL A 188 53.07 -14.08 -14.16
C VAL A 188 53.98 -15.01 -13.35
N SER A 189 55.24 -14.62 -13.08
CA SER A 189 56.26 -15.50 -12.49
C SER A 189 55.88 -16.12 -11.14
N GLU A 190 55.07 -15.43 -10.32
CA GLU A 190 54.59 -15.95 -9.03
C GLU A 190 53.57 -17.09 -9.21
N PHE A 191 52.68 -16.96 -10.20
CA PHE A 191 51.74 -18.01 -10.59
C PHE A 191 52.48 -19.21 -11.21
N SER A 192 53.43 -18.95 -12.12
CA SER A 192 54.28 -19.99 -12.70
C SER A 192 55.07 -20.74 -11.62
N GLY A 193 55.69 -20.05 -10.66
CA GLY A 193 56.43 -20.67 -9.56
C GLY A 193 55.56 -21.41 -8.53
N MET A 194 54.26 -21.12 -8.46
CA MET A 194 53.29 -21.93 -7.70
C MET A 194 52.98 -23.24 -8.42
N ILE A 195 52.70 -23.17 -9.74
CA ILE A 195 52.40 -24.34 -10.57
C ILE A 195 53.63 -25.25 -10.74
N GLU A 196 54.84 -24.68 -10.87
CA GLU A 196 56.10 -25.41 -10.88
C GLU A 196 56.28 -26.21 -9.58
N LYS A 197 56.02 -25.59 -8.42
CA LYS A 197 56.08 -26.29 -7.13
C LYS A 197 55.06 -27.42 -7.05
N LEU A 198 53.81 -27.19 -7.43
CA LEU A 198 52.75 -28.22 -7.42
C LEU A 198 53.02 -29.39 -8.38
N SER A 199 53.70 -29.14 -9.51
CA SER A 199 54.03 -30.17 -10.51
C SER A 199 55.33 -30.92 -10.24
N THR A 200 56.30 -30.32 -9.54
CA THR A 200 57.62 -30.92 -9.25
C THR A 200 57.69 -31.51 -7.84
N THR A 201 57.22 -30.77 -6.84
CA THR A 201 57.30 -31.12 -5.42
C THR A 201 56.13 -32.03 -5.04
N GLU A 202 56.31 -32.91 -4.06
CA GLU A 202 55.20 -33.67 -3.49
C GLU A 202 54.58 -32.87 -2.34
N ILE A 203 53.24 -32.78 -2.28
CA ILE A 203 52.55 -32.07 -1.18
C ILE A 203 52.75 -32.88 0.10
N GLU A 204 53.69 -32.46 0.93
CA GLU A 204 54.01 -33.16 2.18
C GLU A 204 52.85 -33.08 3.17
N ILE A 205 52.36 -34.24 3.60
CA ILE A 205 51.35 -34.38 4.64
C ILE A 205 51.96 -35.34 5.67
N GLY A 206 52.67 -34.80 6.66
CA GLY A 206 53.57 -35.57 7.54
C GLY A 206 52.92 -36.79 8.18
N ALA A 207 51.70 -36.63 8.69
CA ALA A 207 50.91 -37.73 9.29
C ALA A 207 50.68 -38.91 8.32
N VAL A 208 50.44 -38.61 7.03
CA VAL A 208 50.23 -39.62 5.98
C VAL A 208 51.56 -40.26 5.58
N ALA A 209 52.65 -39.50 5.55
CA ALA A 209 54.00 -40.01 5.29
C ALA A 209 54.52 -40.92 6.41
N ASP A 210 54.11 -40.68 7.66
CA ASP A 210 54.40 -41.53 8.81
C ASP A 210 53.60 -42.84 8.76
N LEU A 211 52.27 -42.79 8.54
CA LEU A 211 51.42 -43.98 8.40
C LEU A 211 51.82 -44.87 7.21
N ASN A 212 52.25 -44.28 6.09
CA ASN A 212 52.76 -45.00 4.91
C ASN A 212 53.97 -45.92 5.21
N ARG A 213 54.67 -45.78 6.35
CA ARG A 213 55.87 -46.59 6.66
C ARG A 213 55.58 -48.05 7.02
N LEU A 214 54.36 -48.41 7.40
CA LEU A 214 53.99 -49.75 7.87
C LEU A 214 52.56 -50.13 7.44
N ASP A 215 52.38 -51.11 6.55
CA ASP A 215 51.04 -51.63 6.17
C ASP A 215 50.48 -52.56 7.25
N SER A 216 49.97 -51.93 8.32
CA SER A 216 49.51 -52.55 9.57
C SER A 216 48.44 -53.63 9.39
N ARG A 217 47.64 -53.50 8.33
CA ARG A 217 46.57 -54.41 7.92
C ARG A 217 47.05 -55.86 7.79
N THR A 218 48.31 -56.04 7.40
CA THR A 218 48.94 -57.37 7.27
C THR A 218 49.29 -58.03 8.61
N PHE A 219 49.36 -57.28 9.72
CA PHE A 219 49.74 -57.83 11.04
C PHE A 219 48.54 -58.33 11.84
N PHE A 220 47.39 -57.65 11.76
CA PHE A 220 46.14 -58.10 12.40
C PHE A 220 45.76 -59.52 11.91
N THR A 221 45.60 -59.70 10.60
CA THR A 221 45.22 -60.99 10.00
C THR A 221 46.25 -62.10 10.32
N LYS A 222 47.55 -61.79 10.29
CA LYS A 222 48.62 -62.75 10.58
C LYS A 222 48.75 -63.17 12.05
N LEU A 223 48.15 -62.44 12.98
CA LEU A 223 48.01 -62.86 14.38
C LEU A 223 46.70 -63.63 14.60
N GLU A 224 45.64 -63.22 13.91
CA GLU A 224 44.31 -63.84 13.94
C GLU A 224 44.31 -65.30 13.43
N ASP A 225 45.05 -65.60 12.36
CA ASP A 225 45.19 -66.97 11.81
C ASP A 225 45.95 -67.96 12.74
N THR A 226 46.52 -67.52 13.86
CA THR A 226 47.44 -68.33 14.70
C THR A 226 46.76 -69.23 15.73
N VAL A 227 45.78 -70.04 15.28
CA VAL A 227 44.98 -70.97 16.10
C VAL A 227 45.79 -72.18 16.63
N THR A 228 46.98 -72.41 16.10
CA THR A 228 48.00 -73.32 16.66
C THR A 228 49.32 -72.56 16.81
N PRO A 229 50.12 -72.82 17.87
CA PRO A 229 51.32 -72.03 18.16
C PRO A 229 52.28 -72.04 16.96
N PRO A 230 52.56 -70.86 16.35
CA PRO A 230 53.60 -70.74 15.33
C PRO A 230 54.98 -70.89 15.96
N ASP A 231 56.01 -71.12 15.15
CA ASP A 231 57.40 -70.95 15.58
C ASP A 231 57.57 -69.57 16.25
N HIS A 232 57.97 -69.56 17.52
CA HIS A 232 57.94 -68.37 18.40
C HIS A 232 58.82 -67.18 17.97
N VAL A 233 59.48 -67.28 16.82
CA VAL A 233 60.38 -66.29 16.23
C VAL A 233 59.62 -65.11 15.61
N ASP A 234 58.55 -65.38 14.84
CA ASP A 234 57.92 -64.35 13.99
C ASP A 234 56.86 -63.50 14.70
N ALA A 235 56.15 -64.07 15.69
CA ALA A 235 55.09 -63.37 16.43
C ALA A 235 55.59 -62.07 17.10
N GLY A 236 56.84 -62.05 17.59
CA GLY A 236 57.47 -60.86 18.16
C GLY A 236 57.66 -59.73 17.13
N THR A 237 57.87 -60.07 15.86
CA THR A 237 57.96 -59.09 14.76
C THR A 237 56.58 -58.48 14.46
N TYR A 238 55.51 -59.28 14.49
CA TYR A 238 54.15 -58.79 14.26
C TYR A 238 53.67 -57.87 15.39
N PHE A 239 53.83 -58.25 16.67
CA PHE A 239 53.52 -57.37 17.79
C PHE A 239 54.35 -56.08 17.78
N LYS A 240 55.65 -56.15 17.46
CA LYS A 240 56.52 -54.97 17.33
C LYS A 240 56.00 -54.00 16.26
N ASN A 241 55.68 -54.49 15.06
CA ASN A 241 55.24 -53.64 13.97
C ASN A 241 53.81 -53.11 14.19
N MET A 242 52.94 -53.92 14.80
CA MET A 242 51.59 -53.50 15.19
C MET A 242 51.63 -52.38 16.22
N LYS A 243 52.48 -52.46 17.25
CA LYS A 243 52.68 -51.35 18.20
C LYS A 243 53.09 -50.06 17.50
N ILE A 244 54.11 -50.09 16.64
CA ILE A 244 54.59 -48.87 15.97
C ILE A 244 53.48 -48.23 15.11
N ALA A 245 52.66 -49.04 14.43
CA ALA A 245 51.52 -48.53 13.69
C ALA A 245 50.44 -47.90 14.60
N LEU A 246 50.13 -48.51 15.74
CA LEU A 246 49.15 -47.98 16.70
C LEU A 246 49.65 -46.70 17.40
N ASP A 247 50.94 -46.60 17.71
CA ASP A 247 51.57 -45.37 18.24
C ASP A 247 51.54 -44.23 17.19
N GLU A 248 51.82 -44.52 15.91
CA GLU A 248 51.70 -43.52 14.84
C GLU A 248 50.24 -43.10 14.60
N LEU A 249 49.28 -44.04 14.63
CA LEU A 249 47.84 -43.75 14.55
C LEU A 249 47.39 -42.79 15.68
N LYS A 250 47.80 -43.04 16.93
CA LYS A 250 47.50 -42.16 18.07
C LYS A 250 48.04 -40.74 17.90
N THR A 251 49.20 -40.56 17.25
CA THR A 251 49.76 -39.20 16.99
C THR A 251 49.23 -38.55 15.73
N THR A 252 48.67 -39.33 14.78
CA THR A 252 48.19 -38.86 13.46
C THR A 252 47.23 -37.68 13.59
N LYS A 253 46.28 -37.73 14.53
CA LYS A 253 45.35 -36.61 14.78
C LYS A 253 46.08 -35.29 15.03
N SER A 254 46.97 -35.25 16.02
CA SER A 254 47.71 -34.03 16.37
C SER A 254 48.62 -33.52 15.25
N LYS A 255 49.14 -34.43 14.41
CA LYS A 255 49.94 -34.09 13.21
C LYS A 255 49.08 -33.48 12.10
N LEU A 256 47.81 -33.88 11.98
CA LEU A 256 46.84 -33.31 11.02
C LEU A 256 46.28 -31.97 11.53
N ASP A 257 45.88 -31.89 12.81
CA ASP A 257 45.45 -30.64 13.46
C ASP A 257 46.53 -29.54 13.34
N ALA A 258 47.81 -29.91 13.45
CA ALA A 258 48.95 -29.01 13.28
C ALA A 258 49.26 -28.65 11.81
N ALA A 259 48.81 -29.43 10.83
CA ALA A 259 49.01 -29.15 9.41
C ALA A 259 47.99 -28.14 8.86
N GLY A 260 46.76 -28.13 9.40
CA GLY A 260 45.72 -27.18 9.03
C GLY A 260 45.23 -27.35 7.58
N ARG A 261 45.14 -26.23 6.84
CA ARG A 261 44.78 -26.25 5.42
C ARG A 261 46.02 -26.53 4.56
N LEU A 262 45.88 -27.44 3.59
CA LEU A 262 46.97 -27.80 2.66
C LEU A 262 47.38 -26.64 1.74
N TRP A 263 46.46 -25.71 1.45
CA TRP A 263 46.76 -24.54 0.63
C TRP A 263 47.52 -23.48 1.45
N THR A 264 48.81 -23.35 1.16
CA THR A 264 49.76 -22.52 1.95
C THR A 264 50.15 -21.21 1.27
N TRP A 265 49.74 -20.98 0.02
CA TRP A 265 50.00 -19.72 -0.69
C TRP A 265 49.09 -18.61 -0.16
N THR A 266 49.68 -17.47 0.20
CA THR A 266 48.97 -16.30 0.75
C THR A 266 48.58 -15.26 -0.30
N SER A 267 49.30 -15.21 -1.42
CA SER A 267 49.07 -14.25 -2.52
C SER A 267 47.79 -14.55 -3.31
N PHE A 268 47.40 -15.83 -3.37
CA PHE A 268 46.25 -16.33 -4.13
C PHE A 268 45.47 -17.36 -3.30
N LYS A 269 44.15 -17.38 -3.43
CA LYS A 269 43.25 -18.32 -2.73
C LYS A 269 43.13 -19.68 -3.42
N SER A 270 43.45 -19.74 -4.70
CA SER A 270 43.44 -20.94 -5.56
C SER A 270 44.29 -20.69 -6.82
N ALA A 271 44.46 -21.69 -7.68
CA ALA A 271 45.14 -21.53 -8.96
C ALA A 271 44.31 -20.69 -9.95
N SER A 272 42.97 -20.80 -9.92
CA SER A 272 42.06 -19.97 -10.71
C SER A 272 42.07 -18.50 -10.26
N ASP A 273 42.17 -18.24 -8.96
CA ASP A 273 42.31 -16.89 -8.38
C ASP A 273 43.60 -16.19 -8.89
N ALA A 274 44.70 -16.95 -9.04
CA ALA A 274 45.95 -16.48 -9.62
C ALA A 274 45.88 -16.23 -11.14
N LEU A 275 45.11 -17.04 -11.89
CA LEU A 275 44.89 -16.85 -13.33
C LEU A 275 43.94 -15.68 -13.64
N ALA A 276 42.98 -15.39 -12.76
CA ALA A 276 41.86 -14.48 -13.02
C ALA A 276 42.23 -13.09 -13.58
N PRO A 277 43.30 -12.40 -13.14
CA PRO A 277 43.71 -11.13 -13.75
C PRO A 277 44.12 -11.27 -15.22
N SER A 278 44.75 -12.39 -15.58
CA SER A 278 45.14 -12.69 -16.98
C SER A 278 43.92 -13.00 -17.84
N LEU A 279 42.93 -13.72 -17.30
CA LEU A 279 41.68 -14.03 -18.00
C LEU A 279 40.83 -12.77 -18.25
N LYS A 280 40.80 -11.84 -17.27
CA LYS A 280 40.19 -10.51 -17.41
C LYS A 280 40.86 -9.68 -18.50
N ILE A 281 42.20 -9.64 -18.52
CA ILE A 281 42.98 -9.00 -19.59
C ILE A 281 42.66 -9.62 -20.95
N SER A 282 42.55 -10.96 -21.03
CA SER A 282 42.17 -11.63 -22.28
C SER A 282 40.76 -11.28 -22.73
N THR A 283 39.80 -11.18 -21.82
CA THR A 283 38.43 -10.75 -22.14
C THR A 283 38.45 -9.31 -22.66
N ALA A 284 39.17 -8.41 -22.00
CA ALA A 284 39.35 -7.02 -22.43
C ALA A 284 40.04 -6.90 -23.81
N ALA A 285 41.06 -7.71 -24.07
CA ALA A 285 41.79 -7.72 -25.33
C ALA A 285 40.96 -8.30 -26.49
N THR A 286 40.13 -9.33 -26.25
CA THR A 286 39.20 -9.85 -27.29
C THR A 286 38.00 -8.93 -27.57
N LEU A 287 37.67 -8.02 -26.63
CA LEU A 287 36.69 -6.96 -26.83
C LEU A 287 37.23 -5.77 -27.65
N TYR A 288 38.56 -5.66 -27.82
CA TYR A 288 39.18 -4.62 -28.63
C TYR A 288 39.02 -4.89 -30.14
N GLY A 289 38.50 -3.92 -30.88
CA GLY A 289 38.20 -4.09 -32.30
C GLY A 289 37.77 -2.80 -33.00
N SER A 290 37.09 -2.91 -34.14
CA SER A 290 36.55 -1.75 -34.86
C SER A 290 35.52 -0.97 -34.04
N SER A 291 34.67 -1.67 -33.26
CA SER A 291 33.66 -1.09 -32.37
C SER A 291 34.22 -0.43 -31.10
N THR A 292 35.54 -0.28 -30.99
CA THR A 292 36.23 0.49 -29.93
C THR A 292 37.11 1.61 -30.50
N LYS A 293 37.03 1.86 -31.81
CA LYS A 293 37.82 2.84 -32.55
C LYS A 293 36.96 3.97 -33.10
N THR A 294 37.46 5.20 -33.02
CA THR A 294 36.88 6.37 -33.67
C THR A 294 37.94 7.47 -33.79
N ASN A 295 37.77 8.35 -34.77
CA ASN A 295 38.54 9.58 -34.93
C ASN A 295 37.74 10.84 -34.52
N HIS A 296 36.46 10.68 -34.14
CA HIS A 296 35.53 11.80 -33.95
C HIS A 296 35.51 12.38 -32.52
N TRP A 297 36.54 12.10 -31.71
CA TRP A 297 36.66 12.57 -30.33
C TRP A 297 36.54 14.10 -30.18
N SER A 298 37.12 14.88 -31.09
CA SER A 298 36.97 16.35 -31.11
C SER A 298 35.53 16.82 -31.33
N VAL A 299 34.80 16.12 -32.21
CA VAL A 299 33.37 16.39 -32.50
C VAL A 299 32.52 16.01 -31.28
N TYR A 300 32.79 14.85 -30.68
CA TYR A 300 32.11 14.40 -29.46
C TYR A 300 32.37 15.32 -28.26
N SER A 301 33.61 15.78 -28.08
CA SER A 301 33.98 16.77 -27.05
C SER A 301 33.19 18.07 -27.24
N SER A 302 33.08 18.56 -28.48
CA SER A 302 32.32 19.78 -28.81
C SER A 302 30.81 19.62 -28.59
N PHE A 303 30.26 18.44 -28.88
CA PHE A 303 28.86 18.08 -28.60
C PHE A 303 28.59 18.06 -27.08
N MET A 304 29.44 17.34 -26.33
CA MET A 304 29.31 17.22 -24.88
C MET A 304 29.51 18.56 -24.17
N ASP A 305 30.48 19.39 -24.58
CA ASP A 305 30.72 20.73 -24.03
C ASP A 305 29.46 21.60 -24.10
N LYS A 306 28.86 21.69 -25.30
CA LYS A 306 27.59 22.41 -25.53
C LYS A 306 26.43 21.89 -24.68
N PHE A 307 26.30 20.57 -24.53
CA PHE A 307 25.28 19.96 -23.66
C PHE A 307 25.52 20.32 -22.18
N LEU A 308 26.75 20.19 -21.71
CA LEU A 308 27.17 20.44 -20.33
C LEU A 308 27.01 21.93 -19.95
N GLU A 309 27.27 22.87 -20.86
CA GLU A 309 26.98 24.30 -20.64
C GLU A 309 25.49 24.59 -20.54
N ASN A 310 24.67 23.98 -21.40
CA ASN A 310 23.23 24.18 -21.41
C ASN A 310 22.54 23.67 -20.12
N ILE A 311 23.05 22.60 -19.50
CA ILE A 311 22.53 22.09 -18.22
C ILE A 311 23.18 22.73 -16.97
N ALA A 312 24.29 23.47 -17.11
CA ALA A 312 24.99 24.08 -15.97
C ALA A 312 24.11 24.93 -15.02
N PRO A 313 23.07 25.66 -15.48
CA PRO A 313 22.17 26.40 -14.59
C PRO A 313 21.39 25.52 -13.61
N LEU A 314 21.12 24.25 -13.97
CA LEU A 314 20.34 23.31 -13.15
C LEU A 314 20.94 23.08 -11.75
N LYS A 315 22.27 23.23 -11.61
CA LYS A 315 22.97 23.08 -10.34
C LYS A 315 22.55 24.11 -9.28
N PHE A 316 22.10 25.30 -9.71
CA PHE A 316 21.50 26.29 -8.81
C PHE A 316 20.05 25.93 -8.48
N THR A 317 19.27 25.57 -9.50
CA THR A 317 17.88 25.10 -9.39
C THR A 317 17.74 23.90 -8.43
N LEU A 318 18.75 23.04 -8.35
CA LEU A 318 18.76 21.90 -7.42
C LEU A 318 18.66 22.33 -5.95
N SER A 319 19.28 23.45 -5.57
CA SER A 319 19.23 23.95 -4.18
C SER A 319 17.82 24.44 -3.81
N ASP A 320 17.13 25.12 -4.74
CA ASP A 320 15.72 25.51 -4.62
C ASP A 320 14.81 24.28 -4.49
N LEU A 321 15.03 23.26 -5.34
CA LEU A 321 14.26 22.02 -5.36
C LEU A 321 14.45 21.20 -4.07
N HIS A 322 15.67 21.04 -3.60
CA HIS A 322 15.96 20.38 -2.31
C HIS A 322 15.35 21.12 -1.13
N LEU A 323 15.32 22.46 -1.14
CA LEU A 323 14.68 23.23 -0.06
C LEU A 323 13.17 22.97 0.02
N VAL A 324 12.48 22.92 -1.12
CA VAL A 324 11.05 22.58 -1.19
C VAL A 324 10.81 21.11 -0.84
N GLN A 325 11.58 20.20 -1.43
CA GLN A 325 11.44 18.75 -1.21
C GLN A 325 11.66 18.39 0.27
N ASN A 326 12.71 18.92 0.91
CA ASN A 326 12.98 18.66 2.33
C ASN A 326 11.88 19.22 3.23
N SER A 327 11.27 20.35 2.88
CA SER A 327 10.13 20.90 3.62
C SER A 327 8.84 20.07 3.43
N LEU A 328 8.64 19.43 2.28
CA LEU A 328 7.52 18.51 2.04
C LEU A 328 7.73 17.16 2.74
N LEU A 329 8.96 16.62 2.69
CA LEU A 329 9.35 15.43 3.44
C LEU A 329 9.17 15.65 4.96
N ALA A 330 9.55 16.82 5.46
CA ALA A 330 9.28 17.22 6.85
C ALA A 330 7.78 17.30 7.16
N HIS A 331 6.98 17.87 6.25
CA HIS A 331 5.54 18.02 6.41
C HIS A 331 4.82 16.66 6.54
N HIS A 332 5.26 15.65 5.79
CA HIS A 332 4.72 14.29 5.84
C HIS A 332 5.34 13.41 6.93
N SER A 333 6.56 13.72 7.42
CA SER A 333 7.22 12.99 8.51
C SER A 333 6.70 13.40 9.89
N LEU A 334 5.70 12.69 10.40
CA LEU A 334 5.11 12.89 11.75
C LEU A 334 6.01 12.44 12.93
N LEU A 335 7.31 12.29 12.70
CA LEU A 335 8.31 11.72 13.62
C LEU A 335 9.59 12.58 13.59
N SER A 336 10.35 12.55 14.70
CA SER A 336 11.68 13.18 14.92
C SER A 336 11.86 14.73 14.89
N TYR A 337 10.84 15.54 15.23
CA TYR A 337 11.01 17.00 15.46
C TYR A 337 11.02 17.45 16.93
N ASN A 338 11.85 18.46 17.22
CA ASN A 338 11.92 19.14 18.52
C ASN A 338 10.88 20.27 18.62
N PHE A 339 9.67 19.90 19.02
CA PHE A 339 8.58 20.85 19.28
C PHE A 339 8.95 21.81 20.42
N THR A 340 8.73 23.11 20.22
CA THR A 340 8.93 24.18 21.21
C THR A 340 7.59 24.71 21.71
N HIS A 341 6.60 24.85 20.83
CA HIS A 341 5.32 25.48 21.15
C HIS A 341 4.08 24.58 20.98
N SER A 342 4.21 23.44 20.29
CA SER A 342 3.10 22.56 19.89
C SER A 342 3.18 21.14 20.47
N HIS A 343 3.80 20.98 21.66
CA HIS A 343 3.94 19.68 22.36
C HIS A 343 2.64 18.86 22.44
N GLY A 344 1.47 19.48 22.59
CA GLY A 344 0.15 18.82 22.62
C GLY A 344 -0.58 18.72 21.28
N LEU A 345 0.01 19.17 20.17
CA LEU A 345 -0.55 19.13 18.81
C LEU A 345 0.33 18.26 17.88
N PRO A 346 0.39 16.92 18.07
CA PRO A 346 1.27 16.04 17.30
C PRO A 346 1.01 15.98 15.80
N ASN A 347 -0.18 16.35 15.33
CA ASN A 347 -0.52 16.46 13.91
C ASN A 347 -0.53 17.91 13.41
N GLY A 348 0.10 18.86 14.10
CA GLY A 348 0.19 20.26 13.67
C GLY A 348 -1.17 20.97 13.61
N ALA A 349 -1.38 21.79 12.56
CA ALA A 349 -2.61 22.56 12.33
C ALA A 349 -3.92 21.73 12.42
N PRO A 350 -4.03 20.52 11.84
CA PRO A 350 -5.15 19.60 12.07
C PRO A 350 -5.52 19.37 13.54
N ASP A 351 -4.56 19.30 14.47
CA ASP A 351 -4.88 19.15 15.89
C ASP A 351 -5.35 20.46 16.54
N LEU A 352 -4.96 21.62 16.03
CA LEU A 352 -5.52 22.91 16.44
C LEU A 352 -7.00 23.03 16.02
N ALA A 353 -7.34 22.58 14.80
CA ALA A 353 -8.73 22.49 14.34
C ALA A 353 -9.54 21.50 15.20
N ARG A 354 -9.04 20.27 15.40
CA ARG A 354 -9.66 19.25 16.26
C ARG A 354 -9.88 19.74 17.69
N MET A 355 -8.98 20.54 18.26
CA MET A 355 -9.16 21.11 19.60
C MET A 355 -10.42 21.98 19.70
N LEU A 356 -10.63 22.88 18.72
CA LEU A 356 -11.81 23.74 18.67
C LEU A 356 -13.08 22.90 18.47
N GLU A 357 -13.01 21.84 17.68
CA GLU A 357 -14.09 20.89 17.49
C GLU A 357 -14.43 20.09 18.76
N ASP A 358 -13.43 19.52 19.44
CA ASP A 358 -13.53 18.72 20.65
C ASP A 358 -14.24 19.52 21.75
N LEU A 359 -13.78 20.74 22.03
CA LEU A 359 -14.40 21.68 22.99
C LEU A 359 -15.88 21.95 22.69
N ASN A 360 -16.24 22.10 21.41
CA ASN A 360 -17.62 22.39 21.01
C ASN A 360 -18.56 21.19 21.16
N GLY A 361 -18.07 19.96 21.02
CA GLY A 361 -18.92 18.80 20.72
C GLY A 361 -18.69 17.50 21.50
N ASP A 362 -17.63 17.37 22.30
CA ASP A 362 -17.43 16.14 23.09
C ASP A 362 -18.02 16.23 24.52
N ALA A 363 -18.86 15.26 24.86
CA ALA A 363 -19.58 15.22 26.13
C ALA A 363 -18.67 14.91 27.34
N TRP A 364 -17.61 14.11 27.18
CA TRP A 364 -16.67 13.84 28.27
C TRP A 364 -15.82 15.08 28.53
N LEU A 365 -15.27 15.73 27.49
CA LEU A 365 -14.47 16.95 27.68
C LEU A 365 -15.29 18.07 28.33
N LYS A 366 -16.55 18.25 27.93
CA LYS A 366 -17.45 19.21 28.60
C LYS A 366 -17.72 18.87 30.07
N SER A 367 -17.79 17.58 30.43
CA SER A 367 -17.94 17.15 31.83
C SER A 367 -16.69 17.39 32.70
N VAL A 368 -15.51 17.46 32.09
CA VAL A 368 -14.24 17.85 32.75
C VAL A 368 -14.15 19.37 32.92
N VAL A 369 -14.37 20.11 31.82
CA VAL A 369 -14.24 21.58 31.74
C VAL A 369 -15.36 22.31 32.50
N LYS A 370 -16.54 21.68 32.64
CA LYS A 370 -17.71 22.15 33.40
C LYS A 370 -18.32 23.48 32.91
N THR A 371 -17.94 23.96 31.72
CA THR A 371 -18.53 25.16 31.08
C THR A 371 -18.40 25.13 29.56
N ASP A 372 -19.39 25.67 28.86
CA ASP A 372 -19.32 25.96 27.42
C ASP A 372 -18.56 27.28 27.13
N LEU A 373 -18.42 28.16 28.12
CA LEU A 373 -17.80 29.50 27.95
C LEU A 373 -16.31 29.44 27.58
N LEU A 374 -15.63 28.32 27.80
CA LEU A 374 -14.24 28.13 27.36
C LEU A 374 -14.09 28.16 25.83
N VAL A 375 -15.15 27.85 25.07
CA VAL A 375 -15.13 28.00 23.59
C VAL A 375 -14.96 29.46 23.18
N ALA A 376 -15.55 30.40 23.90
CA ALA A 376 -15.49 31.82 23.57
C ALA A 376 -14.05 32.38 23.69
N ALA A 377 -13.29 31.92 24.69
CA ALA A 377 -11.89 32.29 24.89
C ALA A 377 -10.98 31.92 23.70
N PHE A 378 -11.36 30.94 22.88
CA PHE A 378 -10.58 30.52 21.69
C PHE A 378 -11.15 31.03 20.36
N SER A 379 -12.17 31.90 20.39
CA SER A 379 -12.73 32.50 19.18
C SER A 379 -11.71 33.31 18.35
N SER A 380 -10.74 33.92 19.04
CA SER A 380 -9.58 34.65 18.50
C SER A 380 -8.65 33.77 17.64
N LEU A 381 -8.41 32.51 18.04
CA LEU A 381 -7.55 31.57 17.31
C LEU A 381 -8.17 31.10 15.99
N LYS A 382 -9.48 31.26 15.79
CA LYS A 382 -10.21 30.64 14.67
C LYS A 382 -9.74 31.13 13.29
N SER A 383 -9.34 32.39 13.17
CA SER A 383 -8.78 32.94 11.92
C SER A 383 -7.40 32.34 11.62
N PHE A 384 -6.53 32.26 12.63
CA PHE A 384 -5.20 31.66 12.52
C PHE A 384 -5.27 30.16 12.19
N GLU A 385 -6.17 29.43 12.87
CA GLU A 385 -6.47 28.03 12.60
C GLU A 385 -6.91 27.82 11.15
N LEU A 386 -7.89 28.58 10.67
CA LEU A 386 -8.43 28.46 9.31
C LEU A 386 -7.35 28.68 8.23
N GLU A 387 -6.49 29.69 8.36
CA GLU A 387 -5.40 29.89 7.39
C GLU A 387 -4.33 28.79 7.51
N SER A 388 -4.00 28.33 8.74
CA SER A 388 -3.05 27.23 8.94
C SER A 388 -3.52 25.91 8.31
N ARG A 389 -4.82 25.63 8.38
CA ARG A 389 -5.44 24.47 7.75
C ARG A 389 -5.41 24.54 6.23
N LYS A 390 -5.68 25.71 5.62
CA LYS A 390 -5.53 25.88 4.16
C LYS A 390 -4.12 25.60 3.68
N VAL A 391 -3.08 25.91 4.47
CA VAL A 391 -1.71 25.55 4.11
C VAL A 391 -1.50 24.04 4.17
N TYR A 392 -1.94 23.41 5.28
CA TYR A 392 -1.83 21.96 5.45
C TYR A 392 -2.57 21.18 4.34
N GLU A 393 -3.75 21.63 3.93
CA GLU A 393 -4.51 21.07 2.81
C GLU A 393 -3.81 21.25 1.45
N GLN A 394 -3.08 22.35 1.25
CA GLN A 394 -2.32 22.63 0.01
C GLN A 394 -0.96 21.92 -0.07
N LEU A 395 -0.45 21.39 1.04
CA LEU A 395 0.81 20.63 1.13
C LEU A 395 0.59 19.11 1.18
N GLY A 396 -0.58 18.63 0.75
CA GLY A 396 -0.95 17.20 0.75
C GLY A 396 -0.04 16.30 -0.10
N GLU A 397 -0.07 14.99 0.19
CA GLU A 397 0.90 13.98 -0.26
C GLU A 397 1.17 13.93 -1.78
N GLN A 398 0.16 14.20 -2.60
CA GLN A 398 0.29 14.34 -4.06
C GLN A 398 1.40 15.33 -4.47
N VAL A 399 1.63 16.39 -3.68
CA VAL A 399 2.61 17.45 -3.95
C VAL A 399 4.05 16.91 -3.90
N LEU A 400 4.35 15.96 -3.00
CA LEU A 400 5.66 15.30 -2.94
C LEU A 400 5.86 14.36 -4.15
N THR A 401 4.81 13.63 -4.54
CA THR A 401 4.82 12.71 -5.68
C THR A 401 4.95 13.43 -7.02
N GLU A 402 4.26 14.56 -7.21
CA GLU A 402 4.41 15.45 -8.38
C GLU A 402 5.82 16.05 -8.49
N LEU A 403 6.48 16.33 -7.37
CA LEU A 403 7.81 16.95 -7.34
C LEU A 403 8.95 15.96 -7.65
N LYS A 404 8.85 14.71 -7.16
CA LYS A 404 9.91 13.70 -7.21
C LYS A 404 10.53 13.46 -8.61
N PRO A 405 9.78 13.41 -9.73
CA PRO A 405 10.35 13.27 -11.07
C PRO A 405 11.24 14.44 -11.48
N LEU A 406 10.87 15.67 -11.12
CA LEU A 406 11.64 16.88 -11.44
C LEU A 406 12.96 16.93 -10.66
N VAL A 407 12.93 16.61 -9.35
CA VAL A 407 14.17 16.55 -8.56
C VAL A 407 15.12 15.52 -9.14
N SER A 408 14.66 14.30 -9.40
CA SER A 408 15.53 13.20 -9.86
C SER A 408 16.20 13.47 -11.22
N VAL A 409 15.54 14.14 -12.16
CA VAL A 409 16.19 14.52 -13.42
C VAL A 409 17.19 15.66 -13.23
N VAL A 410 16.88 16.65 -12.39
CA VAL A 410 17.78 17.77 -12.10
C VAL A 410 19.02 17.31 -11.32
N GLU A 411 18.87 16.35 -10.39
CA GLU A 411 19.99 15.69 -9.70
C GLU A 411 20.92 14.95 -10.67
N LYS A 412 20.37 14.07 -11.52
CA LYS A 412 21.14 13.29 -12.50
C LYS A 412 21.95 14.18 -13.44
N LEU A 413 21.38 15.30 -13.88
CA LEU A 413 22.04 16.26 -14.77
C LEU A 413 23.05 17.14 -14.03
N SER A 414 22.71 17.65 -12.84
CA SER A 414 23.61 18.51 -12.04
C SER A 414 24.82 17.75 -11.48
N GLY A 415 24.74 16.42 -11.41
CA GLY A 415 25.83 15.52 -11.05
C GLY A 415 26.82 15.20 -12.18
N LEU A 416 26.67 15.78 -13.38
CA LEU A 416 27.62 15.59 -14.48
C LEU A 416 28.82 16.55 -14.35
N GLU A 417 30.00 15.96 -14.19
CA GLU A 417 31.26 16.68 -13.95
C GLU A 417 31.88 17.20 -15.25
N LYS A 418 31.50 18.41 -15.69
CA LYS A 418 31.95 18.99 -16.98
C LYS A 418 33.45 18.81 -17.24
N ASP A 419 34.29 19.25 -16.31
CA ASP A 419 35.74 19.25 -16.50
C ASP A 419 36.35 17.83 -16.54
N ALA A 420 35.80 16.89 -15.76
CA ALA A 420 36.23 15.49 -15.77
C ALA A 420 35.81 14.77 -17.06
N ILE A 421 34.59 15.05 -17.57
CA ILE A 421 34.09 14.50 -18.83
C ILE A 421 34.94 15.01 -20.00
N LEU A 422 35.15 16.32 -20.11
CA LEU A 422 35.90 16.91 -21.24
C LEU A 422 37.39 16.55 -21.21
N SER A 423 38.01 16.49 -20.02
CA SER A 423 39.39 15.99 -19.90
C SER A 423 39.51 14.49 -20.21
N GLY A 424 38.50 13.68 -19.85
CA GLY A 424 38.42 12.27 -20.23
C GLY A 424 38.32 12.06 -21.75
N ILE A 425 37.44 12.78 -22.44
CA ILE A 425 37.30 12.73 -23.91
C ILE A 425 38.59 13.18 -24.60
N LYS A 426 39.22 14.26 -24.10
CA LYS A 426 40.51 14.73 -24.63
C LYS A 426 41.66 13.75 -24.40
N ALA A 427 41.65 13.01 -23.29
CA ALA A 427 42.63 11.97 -23.05
C ALA A 427 42.45 10.78 -24.02
N LEU A 428 41.20 10.40 -24.33
CA LEU A 428 40.89 9.42 -25.38
C LEU A 428 41.32 9.88 -26.78
N GLU A 429 41.17 11.18 -27.09
CA GLU A 429 41.68 11.79 -28.34
C GLU A 429 43.21 11.66 -28.46
N THR A 430 43.94 11.75 -27.35
CA THR A 430 45.41 11.56 -27.31
C THR A 430 45.87 10.10 -27.20
N LEU A 431 44.97 9.15 -26.91
CA LEU A 431 45.34 7.75 -26.69
C LEU A 431 45.50 7.02 -28.03
N LYS A 432 46.75 6.67 -28.38
CA LYS A 432 47.09 5.95 -29.61
C LYS A 432 46.34 4.62 -29.69
N GLN A 433 45.44 4.49 -30.66
CA GLN A 433 44.74 3.23 -30.97
C GLN A 433 45.68 2.31 -31.78
N PRO A 434 45.99 1.07 -31.33
CA PRO A 434 46.82 0.14 -32.10
C PRO A 434 46.12 -0.47 -33.31
N ASP A 435 46.87 -0.68 -34.40
CA ASP A 435 46.39 -1.34 -35.62
C ASP A 435 46.37 -2.88 -35.53
N SER A 436 47.14 -3.45 -34.59
CA SER A 436 47.19 -4.89 -34.33
C SER A 436 45.91 -5.41 -33.66
N SER A 437 45.48 -6.61 -34.06
CA SER A 437 44.55 -7.44 -33.28
C SER A 437 45.22 -7.97 -32.01
N ALA A 438 44.42 -8.32 -31.00
CA ALA A 438 44.92 -9.03 -29.82
C ALA A 438 45.52 -10.42 -30.17
N PRO A 439 46.53 -10.89 -29.42
CA PRO A 439 47.04 -12.26 -29.54
C PRO A 439 46.01 -13.31 -29.08
N SER A 440 46.18 -14.55 -29.54
CA SER A 440 45.32 -15.67 -29.16
C SER A 440 45.61 -16.16 -27.74
N TRP A 441 44.59 -16.24 -26.89
CA TRP A 441 44.67 -16.84 -25.55
C TRP A 441 45.07 -18.34 -25.61
N PRO A 442 45.91 -18.84 -24.68
CA PRO A 442 46.25 -20.26 -24.63
C PRO A 442 45.02 -21.16 -24.40
N SER A 443 44.66 -21.94 -25.43
CA SER A 443 43.51 -22.85 -25.40
C SER A 443 43.58 -23.83 -24.23
N ASN A 444 42.42 -24.11 -23.61
CA ASN A 444 42.21 -25.02 -22.48
C ASN A 444 42.87 -24.61 -21.13
N LEU A 445 43.68 -23.54 -21.07
CA LEU A 445 44.42 -23.16 -19.87
C LEU A 445 43.51 -22.97 -18.63
N GLU A 446 42.37 -22.31 -18.81
CA GLU A 446 41.37 -22.11 -17.75
C GLU A 446 40.78 -23.43 -17.23
N THR A 447 40.49 -24.38 -18.13
CA THR A 447 39.97 -25.71 -17.79
C THR A 447 40.99 -26.53 -17.00
N GLU A 448 42.24 -26.55 -17.43
CA GLU A 448 43.31 -27.31 -16.75
C GLU A 448 43.67 -26.68 -15.40
N VAL A 449 43.66 -25.35 -15.28
CA VAL A 449 43.80 -24.64 -13.98
C VAL A 449 42.62 -24.94 -13.04
N THR A 450 41.40 -25.00 -13.57
CA THR A 450 40.22 -25.43 -12.79
C THR A 450 40.35 -26.90 -12.34
N ALA A 451 40.99 -27.76 -13.14
CA ALA A 451 41.26 -29.15 -12.76
C ALA A 451 42.32 -29.26 -11.64
N VAL A 452 43.30 -28.35 -11.56
CA VAL A 452 44.20 -28.23 -10.39
C VAL A 452 43.41 -27.89 -9.13
N ASP A 453 42.56 -26.87 -9.17
CA ASP A 453 41.73 -26.48 -8.01
C ASP A 453 40.75 -27.60 -7.59
N THR A 454 40.18 -28.32 -8.56
CA THR A 454 39.27 -29.45 -8.32
C THR A 454 39.98 -30.60 -7.61
N SER A 455 41.11 -31.07 -8.17
CA SER A 455 41.90 -32.16 -7.57
C SER A 455 42.49 -31.78 -6.21
N PHE A 456 42.83 -30.50 -5.99
CA PHE A 456 43.27 -30.00 -4.69
C PHE A 456 42.13 -30.00 -3.66
N GLY A 457 40.91 -29.66 -4.08
CA GLY A 457 39.70 -29.79 -3.26
C GLY A 457 39.40 -31.23 -2.86
N GLU A 458 39.56 -32.19 -3.77
CA GLU A 458 39.44 -33.63 -3.45
C GLU A 458 40.53 -34.11 -2.48
N LEU A 459 41.77 -33.64 -2.65
CA LEU A 459 42.88 -33.94 -1.74
C LEU A 459 42.61 -33.41 -0.31
N GLN A 460 42.17 -32.15 -0.16
CA GLN A 460 41.81 -31.59 1.14
C GLN A 460 40.66 -32.38 1.77
N LYS A 461 39.59 -32.67 1.00
CA LYS A 461 38.46 -33.47 1.47
C LYS A 461 38.90 -34.85 1.98
N LYS A 462 39.87 -35.50 1.32
CA LYS A 462 40.40 -36.80 1.77
C LYS A 462 41.25 -36.71 3.03
N VAL A 463 41.92 -35.58 3.27
CA VAL A 463 42.58 -35.30 4.56
C VAL A 463 41.55 -35.02 5.66
N ASP A 464 40.46 -34.31 5.35
CA ASP A 464 39.39 -34.04 6.32
C ASP A 464 38.65 -35.35 6.72
N GLU A 465 38.41 -36.25 5.75
CA GLU A 465 37.89 -37.61 5.99
C GLU A 465 38.84 -38.44 6.88
N LEU A 466 40.17 -38.34 6.66
CA LEU A 466 41.17 -38.99 7.52
C LEU A 466 41.18 -38.39 8.93
N LEU A 467 41.13 -37.06 9.07
CA LEU A 467 41.10 -36.37 10.38
C LEU A 467 39.86 -36.78 11.19
N ALA A 468 38.71 -36.96 10.53
CA ALA A 468 37.51 -37.50 11.15
C ALA A 468 37.71 -38.95 11.62
N ALA A 469 38.28 -39.82 10.77
CA ALA A 469 38.53 -41.22 11.09
C ALA A 469 39.48 -41.41 12.28
N VAL A 470 40.54 -40.59 12.41
CA VAL A 470 41.45 -40.62 13.57
C VAL A 470 40.95 -39.83 14.78
N SER A 471 39.75 -39.26 14.72
CA SER A 471 39.13 -38.48 15.80
C SER A 471 38.09 -39.24 16.63
N VAL A 472 37.81 -40.50 16.30
CA VAL A 472 36.94 -41.39 17.08
C VAL A 472 37.50 -41.53 18.51
N PRO A 473 36.77 -41.14 19.57
CA PRO A 473 37.30 -41.17 20.95
C PRO A 473 37.79 -42.56 21.38
N GLU A 474 37.02 -43.59 21.04
CA GLU A 474 37.28 -44.99 21.38
C GLU A 474 38.55 -45.55 20.71
N LEU A 475 39.00 -44.95 19.59
CA LEU A 475 40.18 -45.42 18.86
C LEU A 475 41.45 -45.35 19.72
N VAL A 476 41.60 -44.30 20.54
CA VAL A 476 42.78 -44.15 21.41
C VAL A 476 42.78 -45.22 22.49
N GLU A 477 41.63 -45.49 23.12
CA GLU A 477 41.48 -46.55 24.12
C GLU A 477 41.77 -47.94 23.54
N MET A 478 41.28 -48.22 22.32
CA MET A 478 41.55 -49.48 21.62
C MET A 478 43.01 -49.65 21.25
N CYS A 479 43.65 -48.58 20.74
CA CYS A 479 45.09 -48.57 20.47
C CYS A 479 45.89 -48.83 21.76
N ASP A 480 45.59 -48.15 22.87
CA ASP A 480 46.30 -48.32 24.14
C ASP A 480 46.14 -49.73 24.74
N ALA A 481 44.93 -50.30 24.67
CA ALA A 481 44.68 -51.67 25.12
C ALA A 481 45.53 -52.70 24.34
N VAL A 482 45.65 -52.56 23.02
CA VAL A 482 46.45 -53.47 22.19
C VAL A 482 47.95 -53.18 22.29
N ILE A 483 48.36 -51.91 22.45
CA ILE A 483 49.77 -51.53 22.70
C ILE A 483 50.28 -52.17 24.00
N ALA A 484 49.47 -52.22 25.06
CA ALA A 484 49.84 -52.91 26.31
C ALA A 484 50.15 -54.40 26.08
N ILE A 485 49.31 -55.11 25.30
CA ILE A 485 49.54 -56.51 24.92
C ILE A 485 50.83 -56.65 24.07
N CYS A 486 51.12 -55.68 23.20
CA CYS A 486 52.36 -55.66 22.41
C CYS A 486 53.62 -55.46 23.27
N ASP A 487 53.55 -54.63 24.32
CA ASP A 487 54.66 -54.43 25.26
C ASP A 487 54.88 -55.66 26.15
N GLU A 488 53.82 -56.32 26.63
CA GLU A 488 53.95 -57.63 27.29
C GLU A 488 54.61 -58.67 26.37
N ALA A 489 54.26 -58.67 25.08
CA ALA A 489 54.81 -59.59 24.10
C ALA A 489 56.28 -59.30 23.75
N LYS A 490 56.80 -58.11 24.08
CA LYS A 490 58.18 -57.71 23.76
C LYS A 490 59.19 -58.55 24.56
N ASP A 491 59.06 -58.56 25.89
CA ASP A 491 60.06 -59.14 26.79
C ASP A 491 59.76 -60.60 27.17
N ALA A 492 58.67 -61.18 26.67
CA ALA A 492 58.29 -62.58 26.88
C ALA A 492 59.19 -63.59 26.12
N ALA A 493 59.47 -64.75 26.73
CA ALA A 493 60.19 -65.85 26.08
C ALA A 493 59.27 -66.70 25.18
N ASP A 494 58.03 -66.89 25.61
CA ASP A 494 56.91 -67.50 24.87
C ASP A 494 55.79 -66.44 24.78
N ARG A 495 55.17 -66.29 23.61
CA ARG A 495 54.16 -65.25 23.29
C ARG A 495 52.73 -65.79 23.20
N THR A 496 52.52 -67.07 23.50
CA THR A 496 51.21 -67.75 23.39
C THR A 496 50.13 -67.06 24.24
N VAL A 497 50.51 -66.54 25.42
CA VAL A 497 49.59 -65.79 26.31
C VAL A 497 49.15 -64.48 25.65
N GLN A 498 50.06 -63.72 25.05
CA GLN A 498 49.73 -62.44 24.43
C GLN A 498 48.95 -62.59 23.12
N VAL A 499 49.21 -63.65 22.34
CA VAL A 499 48.33 -64.03 21.21
C VAL A 499 46.93 -64.35 21.71
N THR A 500 46.80 -65.08 22.82
CA THR A 500 45.50 -65.41 23.43
C THR A 500 44.80 -64.15 23.95
N ASN A 501 45.51 -63.25 24.61
CA ASN A 501 44.97 -61.97 25.11
C ASN A 501 44.50 -61.06 23.96
N PHE A 502 45.26 -60.99 22.86
CA PHE A 502 44.88 -60.24 21.66
C PHE A 502 43.64 -60.82 20.97
N ASN A 503 43.59 -62.14 20.78
CA ASN A 503 42.45 -62.81 20.14
C ASN A 503 41.17 -62.76 20.99
N ASN A 504 41.28 -62.62 22.31
CA ASN A 504 40.16 -62.44 23.25
C ASN A 504 39.82 -60.96 23.52
N TYR A 505 40.46 -59.99 22.86
CA TYR A 505 40.16 -58.57 23.06
C TYR A 505 38.81 -58.20 22.42
N GLU A 506 37.83 -57.81 23.24
CA GLU A 506 36.42 -57.61 22.85
C GLU A 506 36.22 -56.66 21.65
N LYS A 507 37.04 -55.61 21.53
CA LYS A 507 37.00 -54.64 20.43
C LYS A 507 38.00 -54.89 19.29
N LYS A 508 38.62 -56.08 19.21
CA LYS A 508 39.63 -56.41 18.17
C LYS A 508 39.11 -56.17 16.74
N ASP A 509 37.88 -56.60 16.44
CA ASP A 509 37.28 -56.46 15.11
C ASP A 509 36.90 -55.00 14.79
N GLU A 510 36.49 -54.23 15.80
CA GLU A 510 36.19 -52.81 15.70
C GLU A 510 37.48 -52.01 15.39
N LEU A 511 38.54 -52.23 16.18
CA LEU A 511 39.86 -51.63 15.96
C LEU A 511 40.39 -51.99 14.57
N LYS A 512 40.33 -53.28 14.16
CA LYS A 512 40.75 -53.72 12.83
C LYS A 512 40.00 -52.95 11.73
N THR A 513 38.68 -52.82 11.85
CA THR A 513 37.84 -52.11 10.87
C THR A 513 38.20 -50.63 10.76
N GLN A 514 38.46 -49.96 11.88
CA GLN A 514 38.89 -48.56 11.90
C GLN A 514 40.30 -48.40 11.29
N VAL A 515 41.25 -49.29 11.62
CA VAL A 515 42.60 -49.32 11.03
C VAL A 515 42.56 -49.56 9.52
N ASP A 516 41.82 -50.57 9.05
CA ASP A 516 41.67 -50.86 7.61
C ASP A 516 41.10 -49.65 6.84
N THR A 517 40.14 -48.94 7.44
CA THR A 517 39.53 -47.71 6.89
C THR A 517 40.55 -46.57 6.81
N ILE A 518 41.31 -46.32 7.88
CA ILE A 518 42.32 -45.26 7.94
C ILE A 518 43.43 -45.49 6.89
N TYR A 519 43.90 -46.73 6.74
CA TYR A 519 44.91 -47.08 5.76
C TYR A 519 44.42 -47.02 4.31
N GLU A 520 43.12 -47.24 4.07
CA GLU A 520 42.52 -47.00 2.75
C GLU A 520 42.34 -45.51 2.45
N LEU A 521 42.01 -44.67 3.43
CA LEU A 521 42.02 -43.21 3.28
C LEU A 521 43.44 -42.68 2.98
N VAL A 522 44.46 -43.17 3.68
CA VAL A 522 45.88 -42.89 3.38
C VAL A 522 46.22 -43.25 1.92
N ARG A 523 45.77 -44.41 1.42
CA ARG A 523 45.96 -44.80 0.01
C ARG A 523 45.26 -43.83 -0.95
N GLN A 524 44.04 -43.39 -0.64
CA GLN A 524 43.28 -42.44 -1.47
C GLN A 524 43.90 -41.04 -1.47
N ILE A 525 44.46 -40.57 -0.34
CA ILE A 525 45.22 -39.32 -0.26
C ILE A 525 46.46 -39.36 -1.16
N ASN A 526 47.22 -40.46 -1.14
CA ASN A 526 48.38 -40.62 -2.02
C ASN A 526 47.98 -40.55 -3.51
N VAL A 527 46.82 -41.10 -3.89
CA VAL A 527 46.29 -41.02 -5.26
C VAL A 527 45.85 -39.61 -5.63
N ALA A 528 45.08 -38.93 -4.77
CA ALA A 528 44.63 -37.55 -5.01
C ALA A 528 45.82 -36.57 -5.13
N ARG A 529 46.86 -36.76 -4.31
CA ARG A 529 48.12 -36.01 -4.39
C ARG A 529 48.83 -36.23 -5.73
N GLY A 530 48.80 -37.46 -6.25
CA GLY A 530 49.30 -37.80 -7.58
C GLY A 530 48.55 -37.11 -8.71
N ASP A 531 47.22 -36.99 -8.62
CA ASP A 531 46.42 -36.28 -9.63
C ASP A 531 46.68 -34.77 -9.60
N VAL A 532 46.71 -34.12 -8.42
CA VAL A 532 47.09 -32.70 -8.30
C VAL A 532 48.42 -32.42 -8.99
N LYS A 533 49.43 -33.26 -8.76
CA LYS A 533 50.74 -33.16 -9.40
C LYS A 533 50.67 -33.33 -10.92
N ALA A 534 49.84 -34.25 -11.40
CA ALA A 534 49.63 -34.47 -12.83
C ALA A 534 48.91 -33.29 -13.51
N LYS A 535 47.83 -32.75 -12.92
CA LYS A 535 47.13 -31.56 -13.42
C LYS A 535 48.04 -30.35 -13.44
N ALA A 536 48.76 -30.11 -12.34
CA ALA A 536 49.73 -29.02 -12.26
C ALA A 536 50.83 -29.18 -13.33
N GLY A 537 51.27 -30.41 -13.63
CA GLY A 537 52.22 -30.70 -14.71
C GLY A 537 51.71 -30.33 -16.10
N VAL A 538 50.42 -30.56 -16.40
CA VAL A 538 49.79 -30.12 -17.66
C VAL A 538 49.81 -28.59 -17.75
N VAL A 539 49.35 -27.91 -16.69
CA VAL A 539 49.32 -26.44 -16.60
C VAL A 539 50.74 -25.84 -16.67
N ASN A 540 51.75 -26.48 -16.08
CA ASN A 540 53.14 -26.03 -16.09
C ASN A 540 53.69 -25.93 -17.52
N ASN A 541 53.39 -26.93 -18.36
CA ASN A 541 53.79 -26.95 -19.77
C ASN A 541 53.14 -25.83 -20.63
N MET A 542 52.20 -25.06 -20.06
CA MET A 542 51.50 -23.96 -20.71
C MET A 542 51.96 -22.57 -20.21
N MET A 543 52.85 -22.49 -19.23
CA MET A 543 53.34 -21.23 -18.66
C MET A 543 54.12 -20.37 -19.66
N ASP A 544 54.90 -20.98 -20.55
CA ASP A 544 55.60 -20.27 -21.61
C ASP A 544 54.62 -19.63 -22.60
N ALA A 545 53.48 -20.28 -22.88
CA ALA A 545 52.43 -19.74 -23.73
C ALA A 545 51.68 -18.58 -23.06
N LEU A 546 51.41 -18.65 -21.75
CA LEU A 546 50.84 -17.55 -20.98
C LEU A 546 51.80 -16.35 -20.89
N THR A 547 53.10 -16.60 -20.74
CA THR A 547 54.13 -15.56 -20.71
C THR A 547 54.28 -14.90 -22.09
N THR A 548 54.28 -15.71 -23.16
CA THR A 548 54.30 -15.21 -24.54
C THR A 548 53.06 -14.37 -24.84
N TYR A 549 51.86 -14.81 -24.42
CA TYR A 549 50.62 -14.06 -24.56
C TYR A 549 50.72 -12.64 -23.98
N HIS A 550 51.25 -12.48 -22.76
CA HIS A 550 51.40 -11.16 -22.11
C HIS A 550 52.48 -10.27 -22.73
N SER A 551 53.48 -10.87 -23.39
CA SER A 551 54.47 -10.16 -24.22
C SER A 551 53.84 -9.67 -25.53
N ASP A 552 53.12 -10.57 -26.22
CA ASP A 552 52.53 -10.31 -27.54
C ASP A 552 51.33 -9.35 -27.50
N LEU A 553 50.81 -9.01 -26.31
CA LEU A 553 49.85 -7.91 -26.12
C LEU A 553 50.41 -6.57 -26.62
N GLY A 554 51.71 -6.30 -26.43
CA GLY A 554 52.41 -5.12 -26.96
C GLY A 554 51.62 -3.80 -26.92
N ASP A 555 51.41 -3.17 -28.08
CA ASP A 555 50.67 -1.90 -28.17
C ASP A 555 49.17 -2.03 -27.80
N VAL A 556 48.57 -3.23 -27.83
CA VAL A 556 47.22 -3.48 -27.27
C VAL A 556 47.27 -3.44 -25.75
N GLY A 557 48.29 -4.04 -25.12
CA GLY A 557 48.52 -3.92 -23.68
C GLY A 557 48.62 -2.46 -23.22
N LYS A 558 49.45 -1.66 -23.91
CA LYS A 558 49.59 -0.21 -23.66
C LYS A 558 48.28 0.56 -23.81
N TYR A 559 47.42 0.17 -24.75
CA TYR A 559 46.11 0.80 -24.93
C TYR A 559 45.18 0.48 -23.75
N LEU A 560 45.20 -0.75 -23.23
CA LEU A 560 44.43 -1.16 -22.04
C LEU A 560 44.93 -0.47 -20.76
N ASP A 561 46.25 -0.43 -20.53
CA ASP A 561 46.87 0.36 -19.45
C ASP A 561 46.51 1.85 -19.57
N GLY A 562 46.58 2.38 -20.80
CA GLY A 562 46.21 3.76 -21.12
C GLY A 562 44.76 4.08 -20.77
N LEU A 563 43.80 3.19 -21.09
CA LEU A 563 42.40 3.35 -20.70
C LEU A 563 42.21 3.36 -19.17
N GLN A 564 42.87 2.45 -18.44
CA GLN A 564 42.81 2.44 -16.96
C GLN A 564 43.39 3.72 -16.34
N ALA A 565 44.38 4.35 -16.98
CA ALA A 565 45.03 5.57 -16.50
C ALA A 565 44.22 6.87 -16.72
N ILE A 566 43.17 6.88 -17.55
CA ILE A 566 42.37 8.10 -17.81
C ILE A 566 41.42 8.37 -16.64
N SER A 567 41.81 9.29 -15.76
CA SER A 567 41.02 9.70 -14.58
C SER A 567 39.57 10.10 -14.90
N GLY A 568 39.37 10.88 -15.97
CA GLY A 568 38.05 11.33 -16.41
C GLY A 568 37.16 10.25 -17.04
N LEU A 569 37.70 9.07 -17.40
CA LEU A 569 36.98 8.08 -18.20
C LEU A 569 35.75 7.52 -17.49
N LYS A 570 35.83 7.35 -16.16
CA LYS A 570 34.66 6.92 -15.36
C LYS A 570 33.52 7.95 -15.42
N SER A 571 33.83 9.25 -15.44
CA SER A 571 32.83 10.32 -15.56
C SER A 571 32.27 10.41 -16.99
N VAL A 572 33.07 10.19 -18.03
CA VAL A 572 32.60 10.06 -19.42
C VAL A 572 31.63 8.88 -19.58
N LEU A 573 32.03 7.69 -19.13
CA LEU A 573 31.20 6.48 -19.23
C LEU A 573 29.92 6.59 -18.40
N ARG A 574 29.94 7.30 -17.27
CA ARG A 574 28.73 7.62 -16.47
C ARG A 574 27.78 8.59 -17.20
N ALA A 575 28.30 9.50 -18.02
CA ALA A 575 27.49 10.45 -18.78
C ALA A 575 26.75 9.81 -19.97
N LEU A 576 27.35 8.79 -20.61
CA LEU A 576 26.80 8.10 -21.78
C LEU A 576 25.34 7.59 -21.61
N PRO A 577 24.98 6.81 -20.56
CA PRO A 577 23.59 6.38 -20.37
C PRO A 577 22.65 7.55 -20.02
N VAL A 578 23.15 8.59 -19.33
CA VAL A 578 22.35 9.79 -19.03
C VAL A 578 21.98 10.52 -20.32
N VAL A 579 22.93 10.74 -21.23
CA VAL A 579 22.68 11.31 -22.56
C VAL A 579 21.68 10.45 -23.35
N ALA A 580 21.88 9.14 -23.37
CA ALA A 580 20.99 8.20 -24.06
C ALA A 580 19.55 8.21 -23.51
N ASP A 581 19.36 8.41 -22.20
CA ASP A 581 18.02 8.53 -21.60
C ASP A 581 17.39 9.91 -21.82
N MET A 582 18.18 10.99 -21.79
CA MET A 582 17.68 12.35 -22.05
C MET A 582 17.18 12.52 -23.50
N ARG A 583 17.73 11.77 -24.47
CA ARG A 583 17.19 11.68 -25.84
C ARG A 583 15.80 11.03 -25.92
N LYS A 584 15.43 10.19 -24.96
CA LYS A 584 14.17 9.41 -24.97
C LYS A 584 13.02 10.09 -24.24
N LEU A 585 13.22 11.29 -23.69
CA LEU A 585 12.20 12.00 -22.89
C LEU A 585 10.96 12.29 -23.75
N ASN A 586 9.85 11.65 -23.39
CA ASN A 586 8.57 11.79 -24.07
C ASN A 586 7.69 12.87 -23.40
N GLN A 587 6.51 13.12 -23.98
CA GLN A 587 5.57 14.12 -23.47
C GLN A 587 5.20 13.88 -22.00
N GLY A 588 4.96 12.63 -21.59
CA GLY A 588 4.64 12.29 -20.19
C GLY A 588 5.79 12.58 -19.21
N ASN A 589 7.06 12.46 -19.64
CA ASN A 589 8.19 12.94 -18.84
C ASN A 589 8.15 14.47 -18.71
N GLN A 590 7.94 15.19 -19.81
CA GLN A 590 7.87 16.65 -19.81
C GLN A 590 6.69 17.20 -19.00
N ASP A 591 5.56 16.50 -18.98
CA ASP A 591 4.38 16.83 -18.19
C ASP A 591 4.62 16.56 -16.70
N SER A 592 5.29 15.45 -16.36
CA SER A 592 5.74 15.17 -14.99
C SER A 592 6.69 16.25 -14.45
N TYR A 593 7.63 16.73 -15.28
CA TYR A 593 8.51 17.85 -14.92
C TYR A 593 7.75 19.18 -14.81
N SER A 594 6.68 19.36 -15.59
CA SER A 594 5.81 20.53 -15.51
C SER A 594 4.98 20.52 -14.21
N ALA A 595 4.46 19.36 -13.80
CA ALA A 595 3.76 19.18 -12.54
C ALA A 595 4.67 19.52 -11.33
N GLY A 596 5.90 18.99 -11.29
CA GLY A 596 6.88 19.33 -10.26
C GLY A 596 7.28 20.82 -10.24
N SER A 597 7.24 21.51 -11.38
CA SER A 597 7.46 22.97 -11.46
C SER A 597 6.29 23.74 -10.86
N GLU A 598 5.07 23.32 -11.18
CA GLU A 598 3.86 23.90 -10.61
C GLU A 598 3.73 23.59 -9.11
N VAL A 599 4.29 22.47 -8.60
CA VAL A 599 4.47 22.25 -7.15
C VAL A 599 5.30 23.35 -6.49
N VAL A 600 6.49 23.64 -7.01
CA VAL A 600 7.34 24.71 -6.43
C VAL A 600 6.60 26.05 -6.43
N LYS A 601 5.86 26.33 -7.50
CA LYS A 601 5.01 27.53 -7.61
C LYS A 601 3.84 27.52 -6.62
N LYS A 602 3.15 26.39 -6.38
CA LYS A 602 2.13 26.23 -5.32
C LYS A 602 2.74 26.61 -3.96
N VAL A 603 3.92 26.06 -3.65
CA VAL A 603 4.62 26.30 -2.36
C VAL A 603 5.04 27.76 -2.19
N VAL A 604 5.59 28.41 -3.23
CA VAL A 604 5.94 29.85 -3.19
C VAL A 604 4.68 30.73 -3.07
N ALA A 605 3.56 30.35 -3.69
CA ALA A 605 2.30 31.08 -3.60
C ALA A 605 1.67 31.08 -2.19
N LEU A 606 2.07 30.15 -1.30
CA LEU A 606 1.67 30.15 0.11
C LEU A 606 2.13 31.39 0.89
N LYS A 607 3.04 32.20 0.32
CA LYS A 607 3.50 33.48 0.89
C LYS A 607 2.37 34.32 1.47
N GLU A 608 1.31 34.59 0.69
CA GLU A 608 0.20 35.41 1.18
C GLU A 608 -0.52 34.76 2.37
N THR A 609 -0.56 33.42 2.43
CA THR A 609 -1.22 32.67 3.51
C THR A 609 -0.36 32.71 4.78
N PHE A 610 0.97 32.60 4.67
CA PHE A 610 1.88 32.84 5.79
C PHE A 610 1.73 34.28 6.33
N GLU A 611 1.69 35.29 5.46
CA GLU A 611 1.46 36.70 5.84
C GLU A 611 0.09 36.90 6.53
N LYS A 612 -0.97 36.20 6.07
CA LYS A 612 -2.29 36.21 6.73
C LYS A 612 -2.26 35.53 8.11
N MET A 613 -1.49 34.44 8.27
CA MET A 613 -1.29 33.77 9.56
C MET A 613 -0.51 34.64 10.55
N GLU A 614 0.61 35.24 10.13
CA GLU A 614 1.38 36.18 10.96
C GLU A 614 0.53 37.38 11.37
N LYS A 615 -0.25 37.94 10.45
CA LYS A 615 -1.21 39.02 10.74
C LYS A 615 -2.28 38.60 11.74
N SER A 616 -2.91 37.44 11.56
CA SER A 616 -3.94 36.94 12.48
C SER A 616 -3.39 36.68 13.89
N ALA A 617 -2.14 36.21 13.99
CA ALA A 617 -1.47 36.04 15.28
C ALA A 617 -1.13 37.39 15.94
N GLY A 618 -0.74 38.40 15.13
CA GLY A 618 -0.53 39.77 15.58
C GLY A 618 -1.81 40.45 16.09
N GLU A 619 -2.95 40.19 15.43
CA GLU A 619 -4.26 40.73 15.81
C GLU A 619 -4.79 40.18 17.16
N MET A 620 -4.25 39.06 17.66
CA MET A 620 -4.55 38.56 19.01
C MET A 620 -3.83 39.32 20.13
N LYS A 621 -2.79 40.10 19.81
CA LYS A 621 -1.91 40.71 20.82
C LYS A 621 -2.63 41.82 21.60
N GLY A 622 -2.77 41.63 22.91
CA GLY A 622 -3.54 42.53 23.77
C GLY A 622 -5.06 42.38 23.69
N ALA A 623 -5.59 41.36 23.00
CA ALA A 623 -7.03 41.07 22.99
C ALA A 623 -7.49 40.49 24.34
N SER A 624 -8.36 41.21 25.05
CA SER A 624 -8.85 40.89 26.40
C SER A 624 -10.38 40.83 26.43
N THR A 625 -10.90 39.75 27.02
CA THR A 625 -12.31 39.52 27.35
C THR A 625 -12.37 38.81 28.72
N PRO A 626 -13.51 38.80 29.42
CA PRO A 626 -13.66 38.04 30.67
C PRO A 626 -13.18 36.59 30.60
N GLU A 627 -13.38 35.94 29.45
CA GLU A 627 -13.03 34.55 29.16
C GLU A 627 -11.53 34.40 28.84
N THR A 628 -10.93 35.28 28.03
CA THR A 628 -9.48 35.22 27.76
C THR A 628 -8.66 35.61 29.00
N ASP A 629 -9.11 36.60 29.77
CA ASP A 629 -8.54 36.99 31.06
C ASP A 629 -8.70 35.87 32.12
N ALA A 630 -9.68 34.98 31.97
CA ALA A 630 -9.84 33.83 32.87
C ALA A 630 -8.82 32.71 32.59
N LEU A 631 -8.25 32.62 31.37
CA LEU A 631 -7.14 31.71 31.07
C LEU A 631 -5.88 31.99 31.91
N GLU A 632 -5.76 33.21 32.46
CA GLU A 632 -4.61 33.60 33.29
C GLU A 632 -4.42 32.74 34.55
N LEU A 633 -5.51 32.15 35.04
CA LEU A 633 -5.54 31.31 36.24
C LEU A 633 -4.67 30.04 36.10
N LEU A 634 -4.47 29.52 34.88
CA LEU A 634 -3.50 28.44 34.64
C LEU A 634 -2.09 29.02 34.67
N LYS A 635 -1.44 28.89 35.83
CA LYS A 635 -0.01 29.24 36.02
C LYS A 635 0.86 28.31 35.19
N ASP A 636 1.95 28.85 34.64
CA ASP A 636 2.92 28.13 33.79
C ASP A 636 2.26 27.17 32.76
N PRO A 637 1.43 27.70 31.84
CA PRO A 637 0.77 26.87 30.82
C PRO A 637 1.78 26.22 29.87
N GLY A 638 3.00 26.78 29.76
CA GLY A 638 4.08 26.23 28.93
C GLY A 638 4.64 24.92 29.49
N ARG A 639 4.95 24.86 30.79
CA ARG A 639 5.30 23.59 31.47
C ARG A 639 4.20 22.55 31.30
N HIS A 640 2.95 22.92 31.55
CA HIS A 640 1.83 21.96 31.50
C HIS A 640 1.57 21.47 30.07
N SER A 641 1.61 22.36 29.06
CA SER A 641 1.55 22.02 27.64
C SER A 641 2.66 21.04 27.25
N LYS A 642 3.91 21.35 27.62
CA LYS A 642 5.07 20.49 27.36
C LYS A 642 4.92 19.13 28.00
N THR A 643 4.71 19.07 29.31
CA THR A 643 4.74 17.82 30.05
C THR A 643 3.56 16.91 29.74
N ILE A 644 2.34 17.44 29.56
CA ILE A 644 1.21 16.61 29.10
C ILE A 644 1.40 16.22 27.64
N GLY A 645 1.80 17.16 26.77
CA GLY A 645 2.01 16.90 25.35
C GLY A 645 3.05 15.81 25.06
N SER A 646 4.25 15.95 25.63
CA SER A 646 5.30 14.92 25.56
C SER A 646 4.83 13.57 26.11
N ALA A 647 4.23 13.55 27.31
CA ALA A 647 3.76 12.31 27.93
C ALA A 647 2.71 11.60 27.06
N VAL A 648 1.80 12.34 26.42
CA VAL A 648 0.82 11.75 25.50
C VAL A 648 1.48 11.27 24.21
N ARG A 649 2.43 12.03 23.63
CA ARG A 649 3.21 11.61 22.46
C ARG A 649 3.94 10.28 22.70
N GLY A 650 4.52 10.07 23.89
CA GLY A 650 5.15 8.80 24.26
C GLY A 650 4.20 7.61 24.16
N ILE A 651 2.96 7.77 24.66
CA ILE A 651 1.94 6.72 24.56
C ILE A 651 1.44 6.54 23.11
N VAL A 652 1.42 7.59 22.28
CA VAL A 652 1.13 7.46 20.83
C VAL A 652 2.22 6.67 20.10
N LYS A 653 3.52 6.88 20.40
CA LYS A 653 4.59 6.08 19.80
C LYS A 653 4.53 4.61 20.27
N MET A 654 4.16 4.36 21.53
CA MET A 654 3.88 2.99 22.03
C MET A 654 2.70 2.32 21.32
N GLU A 655 1.60 3.04 21.06
CA GLU A 655 0.49 2.53 20.24
C GLU A 655 0.94 2.20 18.81
N SER A 656 1.61 3.16 18.16
CA SER A 656 2.08 3.02 16.78
C SER A 656 3.06 1.86 16.60
N ALA A 657 3.95 1.62 17.58
CA ALA A 657 4.83 0.46 17.58
C ALA A 657 4.06 -0.87 17.60
N VAL A 658 2.91 -0.95 18.31
CA VAL A 658 2.06 -2.14 18.31
C VAL A 658 1.28 -2.28 17.00
N GLU A 659 0.71 -1.19 16.45
CA GLU A 659 0.02 -1.25 15.14
C GLU A 659 0.97 -1.72 14.03
N LYS A 660 2.22 -1.25 14.04
CA LYS A 660 3.24 -1.58 13.04
C LYS A 660 4.08 -2.82 13.38
N LYS A 661 3.64 -3.69 14.30
CA LYS A 661 4.47 -4.82 14.76
C LYS A 661 5.00 -5.72 13.63
N LEU A 662 4.16 -6.07 12.66
CA LEU A 662 4.57 -6.94 11.54
C LEU A 662 5.62 -6.26 10.64
N GLU A 663 5.59 -4.93 10.52
CA GLU A 663 6.63 -4.18 9.81
C GLU A 663 7.95 -4.24 10.58
N VAL A 664 7.93 -3.96 11.88
CA VAL A 664 9.13 -3.98 12.74
C VAL A 664 9.75 -5.37 12.79
N ASP A 665 8.95 -6.42 13.01
CA ASP A 665 9.43 -7.80 13.03
C ASP A 665 10.08 -8.19 11.68
N ALA A 666 9.53 -7.72 10.54
CA ALA A 666 10.08 -7.98 9.20
C ALA A 666 11.38 -7.20 8.90
N LEU A 667 11.47 -5.93 9.32
CA LEU A 667 12.70 -5.13 9.20
C LEU A 667 13.85 -5.74 10.00
N VAL A 668 13.56 -6.16 11.24
CA VAL A 668 14.53 -6.71 12.19
C VAL A 668 15.00 -8.10 11.79
N ALA A 669 14.14 -8.92 11.17
CA ALA A 669 14.52 -10.23 10.60
C ALA A 669 15.59 -10.13 9.49
N GLY A 670 15.81 -8.95 8.90
CA GLY A 670 16.91 -8.71 7.97
C GLY A 670 18.29 -8.62 8.63
N PHE A 671 18.38 -8.41 9.94
CA PHE A 671 19.64 -8.14 10.65
C PHE A 671 20.46 -9.38 10.97
N ASP A 672 19.80 -10.51 11.29
CA ASP A 672 20.42 -11.82 11.57
C ASP A 672 21.35 -12.32 10.45
N VAL A 673 21.15 -11.81 9.22
CA VAL A 673 21.87 -12.21 8.01
C VAL A 673 23.24 -11.50 7.87
N VAL A 674 23.50 -10.44 8.65
CA VAL A 674 24.55 -9.45 8.32
C VAL A 674 25.61 -9.19 9.40
N ASN A 675 25.26 -8.89 10.65
CA ASN A 675 26.27 -8.51 11.67
C ASN A 675 25.82 -8.71 13.12
N LYS A 676 26.69 -9.34 13.94
CA LYS A 676 26.51 -9.54 15.40
C LYS A 676 26.35 -8.25 16.21
N SER A 677 26.71 -7.09 15.67
CA SER A 677 26.46 -5.80 16.33
C SER A 677 24.99 -5.38 16.30
N LEU A 678 24.13 -6.07 15.54
CA LEU A 678 22.71 -5.79 15.44
C LEU A 678 21.85 -6.66 16.37
N ASP A 679 22.41 -7.75 16.93
CA ASP A 679 21.77 -8.64 17.91
C ASP A 679 21.12 -7.87 19.08
N SER A 680 21.72 -6.75 19.50
CA SER A 680 21.17 -5.88 20.55
C SER A 680 19.87 -5.18 20.15
N VAL A 681 19.70 -4.83 18.87
CA VAL A 681 18.46 -4.23 18.34
C VAL A 681 17.35 -5.29 18.30
N VAL A 682 17.66 -6.51 17.83
CA VAL A 682 16.73 -7.66 17.84
C VAL A 682 16.27 -7.96 19.27
N ALA A 683 17.19 -7.99 20.22
CA ALA A 683 16.91 -8.22 21.63
C ALA A 683 16.09 -7.09 22.27
N ASP A 684 16.36 -5.82 21.96
CA ASP A 684 15.61 -4.68 22.49
C ASP A 684 14.19 -4.61 21.93
N VAL A 685 13.99 -4.86 20.63
CA VAL A 685 12.65 -4.97 20.01
C VAL A 685 11.82 -6.09 20.66
N SER A 686 12.46 -7.22 20.96
CA SER A 686 11.82 -8.34 21.67
C SER A 686 11.37 -7.97 23.10
N LYS A 687 12.22 -7.25 23.85
CA LYS A 687 11.87 -6.70 25.19
C LYS A 687 10.75 -5.66 25.08
N MET A 688 10.86 -4.75 24.11
CA MET A 688 9.88 -3.71 23.82
C MET A 688 8.49 -4.30 23.65
N TYR A 689 8.30 -5.26 22.73
CA TYR A 689 6.98 -5.88 22.53
C TYR A 689 6.48 -6.66 23.75
N THR A 690 7.37 -7.29 24.51
CA THR A 690 7.00 -7.95 25.78
C THR A 690 6.48 -6.93 26.80
N SER A 691 7.13 -5.78 26.93
CA SER A 691 6.73 -4.71 27.85
C SER A 691 5.48 -3.94 27.39
N LEU A 692 5.29 -3.79 26.07
CA LEU A 692 4.08 -3.20 25.46
C LEU A 692 2.83 -4.07 25.71
N ASP A 693 2.94 -5.40 25.58
CA ASP A 693 1.85 -6.33 25.89
C ASP A 693 1.41 -6.25 27.37
N VAL A 694 2.39 -6.24 28.28
CA VAL A 694 2.15 -6.04 29.72
C VAL A 694 1.50 -4.68 29.99
N PHE A 695 1.98 -3.61 29.35
CA PHE A 695 1.39 -2.28 29.47
C PHE A 695 -0.07 -2.27 28.97
N GLN A 696 -0.36 -2.74 27.76
CA GLN A 696 -1.70 -2.79 27.20
C GLN A 696 -2.69 -3.56 28.09
N LYS A 697 -2.29 -4.73 28.61
CA LYS A 697 -3.09 -5.54 29.54
C LYS A 697 -3.31 -4.86 30.90
N SER A 698 -2.42 -3.94 31.30
CA SER A 698 -2.53 -3.18 32.56
C SER A 698 -3.43 -1.95 32.48
N VAL A 699 -3.82 -1.49 31.28
CA VAL A 699 -4.57 -0.24 31.11
C VAL A 699 -6.06 -0.41 31.45
N THR A 700 -6.62 0.61 32.10
CA THR A 700 -8.04 0.71 32.46
C THR A 700 -8.53 2.12 32.10
N VAL A 701 -9.69 2.25 31.45
CA VAL A 701 -10.31 3.55 31.15
C VAL A 701 -11.09 4.06 32.37
N PRO A 702 -10.68 5.14 33.06
CA PRO A 702 -11.43 5.63 34.22
C PRO A 702 -12.68 6.38 33.75
N ASN A 703 -13.86 6.11 34.34
CA ASN A 703 -15.08 6.89 34.08
C ASN A 703 -15.15 8.20 34.92
N SER A 704 -13.99 8.73 35.32
CA SER A 704 -13.88 9.97 36.09
C SER A 704 -13.93 11.22 35.21
N THR A 705 -14.36 12.32 35.82
CA THR A 705 -14.24 13.69 35.29
C THR A 705 -13.10 14.48 35.95
N THR A 706 -12.33 13.83 36.84
CA THR A 706 -11.11 14.35 37.45
C THR A 706 -9.90 13.89 36.62
N LEU A 707 -9.11 14.84 36.14
CA LEU A 707 -7.95 14.58 35.29
C LEU A 707 -6.81 13.88 36.03
N ALA A 708 -6.64 14.14 37.32
CA ALA A 708 -5.64 13.49 38.16
C ALA A 708 -5.74 11.95 38.14
N ASP A 709 -6.95 11.38 37.96
CA ASP A 709 -7.16 9.92 37.89
C ASP A 709 -6.54 9.28 36.63
N LEU A 710 -6.34 10.06 35.57
CA LEU A 710 -5.68 9.61 34.33
C LEU A 710 -4.17 9.40 34.52
N SER A 711 -3.57 10.01 35.56
CA SER A 711 -2.10 10.03 35.78
C SER A 711 -1.48 8.65 35.99
N GLY A 712 -2.22 7.69 36.54
CA GLY A 712 -1.76 6.31 36.74
C GLY A 712 -1.37 5.59 35.44
N THR A 713 -1.86 6.07 34.30
CA THR A 713 -1.52 5.55 32.96
C THR A 713 -0.07 5.82 32.59
N PHE A 714 0.42 7.04 32.83
CA PHE A 714 1.79 7.43 32.49
C PHE A 714 2.82 6.70 33.35
N GLN A 715 2.49 6.43 34.62
CA GLN A 715 3.34 5.63 35.51
C GLN A 715 3.40 4.14 35.11
N LYS A 716 2.37 3.61 34.43
CA LYS A 716 2.40 2.30 33.78
C LYS A 716 3.20 2.34 32.47
N ALA A 717 3.03 3.38 31.65
CA ALA A 717 3.77 3.57 30.39
C ALA A 717 5.29 3.68 30.62
N LYS A 718 5.72 4.26 31.74
CA LYS A 718 7.12 4.31 32.20
C LYS A 718 7.80 2.93 32.39
N GLN A 719 7.04 1.83 32.43
CA GLN A 719 7.58 0.47 32.52
C GLN A 719 7.83 -0.17 31.14
N VAL A 720 7.48 0.51 30.04
CA VAL A 720 7.72 0.03 28.67
C VAL A 720 9.17 0.34 28.27
N THR A 721 9.91 -0.69 27.85
CA THR A 721 11.28 -0.53 27.31
C THR A 721 11.22 -0.12 25.84
N GLY A 722 12.03 0.85 25.43
CA GLY A 722 12.27 1.16 24.02
C GLY A 722 13.55 0.50 23.48
N ILE A 723 13.93 0.85 22.25
CA ILE A 723 15.27 0.56 21.71
C ILE A 723 16.30 1.45 22.42
N THR A 724 17.43 0.88 22.85
CA THR A 724 18.46 1.61 23.62
C THR A 724 19.74 1.92 22.84
N GLY A 725 19.88 1.41 21.62
CA GLY A 725 21.02 1.64 20.73
C GLY A 725 20.86 2.89 19.85
N ASP A 726 21.99 3.55 19.55
CA ASP A 726 22.08 4.64 18.57
C ASP A 726 21.98 4.07 17.14
N LEU A 727 20.77 4.11 16.59
CA LEU A 727 20.46 3.55 15.26
C LEU A 727 21.14 4.33 14.12
N GLN A 728 21.34 5.64 14.28
CA GLN A 728 22.04 6.47 13.30
C GLN A 728 23.53 6.11 13.23
N LYS A 729 24.17 5.90 14.39
CA LYS A 729 25.55 5.40 14.45
C LYS A 729 25.67 3.98 13.90
N LEU A 730 24.74 3.08 14.21
CA LEU A 730 24.70 1.74 13.60
C LEU A 730 24.55 1.80 12.07
N GLY A 731 23.71 2.71 11.55
CA GLY A 731 23.58 2.98 10.12
C GLY A 731 24.89 3.49 9.50
N ALA A 732 25.57 4.42 10.16
CA ALA A 732 26.87 4.94 9.72
C ALA A 732 28.01 3.90 9.81
N ASP A 733 27.94 2.94 10.74
CA ASP A 733 28.88 1.82 10.81
C ASP A 733 28.58 0.74 9.75
N VAL A 734 27.31 0.54 9.38
CA VAL A 734 26.90 -0.26 8.19
C VAL A 734 27.33 0.41 6.88
N GLU A 735 27.28 1.74 6.79
CA GLU A 735 27.72 2.50 5.61
C GLU A 735 29.24 2.33 5.36
N LYS A 736 30.07 2.46 6.41
CA LYS A 736 31.52 2.17 6.32
C LYS A 736 31.80 0.71 5.92
N LEU A 737 30.92 -0.23 6.28
CA LEU A 737 31.02 -1.63 5.84
C LEU A 737 30.68 -1.80 4.35
N LYS A 738 29.78 -0.98 3.77
CA LYS A 738 29.56 -0.95 2.32
C LYS A 738 30.79 -0.45 1.57
N GLU A 739 31.49 0.56 2.08
CA GLU A 739 32.68 1.14 1.44
C GLU A 739 33.86 0.16 1.29
N VAL A 740 33.89 -0.93 2.08
CA VAL A 740 34.96 -1.94 2.08
C VAL A 740 34.55 -3.33 1.59
N GLU A 741 33.25 -3.59 1.38
CA GLU A 741 32.76 -4.87 0.88
C GLU A 741 32.84 -4.93 -0.66
N LYS A 742 33.33 -6.06 -1.18
CA LYS A 742 33.59 -6.26 -2.62
C LYS A 742 32.53 -7.13 -3.31
N ASP A 743 31.68 -7.80 -2.53
CA ASP A 743 30.56 -8.60 -3.02
C ASP A 743 29.30 -7.74 -3.20
N ASN A 744 28.95 -7.44 -4.46
CA ASN A 744 27.76 -6.65 -4.82
C ASN A 744 26.44 -7.25 -4.25
N GLY A 745 26.36 -8.58 -4.11
CA GLY A 745 25.21 -9.26 -3.51
C GLY A 745 25.11 -9.08 -1.99
N LYS A 746 26.21 -8.70 -1.32
CA LYS A 746 26.19 -8.24 0.07
C LYS A 746 26.03 -6.74 0.20
N VAL A 747 26.58 -5.93 -0.72
CA VAL A 747 26.34 -4.48 -0.74
C VAL A 747 24.83 -4.20 -0.80
N GLN A 748 24.08 -4.92 -1.65
CA GLN A 748 22.62 -4.85 -1.70
C GLN A 748 21.90 -5.33 -0.41
N LYS A 749 22.53 -6.20 0.40
CA LYS A 749 22.00 -6.57 1.72
C LYS A 749 22.28 -5.50 2.77
N LEU A 750 23.50 -4.94 2.76
CA LEU A 750 23.88 -3.82 3.62
C LEU A 750 23.03 -2.58 3.33
N GLU A 751 22.64 -2.35 2.06
CA GLU A 751 21.68 -1.31 1.68
C GLU A 751 20.32 -1.53 2.31
N LYS A 752 19.74 -2.73 2.20
CA LYS A 752 18.47 -3.04 2.86
C LYS A 752 18.54 -2.95 4.40
N VAL A 753 19.69 -3.25 5.00
CA VAL A 753 19.93 -3.04 6.43
C VAL A 753 20.02 -1.54 6.76
N GLN A 754 20.68 -0.73 5.93
CA GLN A 754 20.76 0.73 6.07
C GLN A 754 19.37 1.38 5.96
N GLU A 755 18.56 0.97 4.97
CA GLU A 755 17.15 1.35 4.80
C GLU A 755 16.30 0.94 6.01
N SER A 756 16.48 -0.28 6.52
CA SER A 756 15.74 -0.79 7.68
C SER A 756 16.11 -0.06 8.97
N LEU A 757 17.40 0.24 9.18
CA LEU A 757 17.85 1.04 10.34
C LEU A 757 17.31 2.47 10.29
N ALA A 758 17.34 3.12 9.13
CA ALA A 758 16.74 4.44 8.93
C ALA A 758 15.22 4.42 9.15
N THR A 759 14.55 3.34 8.74
CA THR A 759 13.11 3.14 8.98
C THR A 759 12.81 2.99 10.48
N LEU A 760 13.58 2.17 11.21
CA LEU A 760 13.43 2.01 12.66
C LEU A 760 13.75 3.29 13.45
N ASP A 761 14.75 4.07 13.03
CA ASP A 761 15.05 5.39 13.59
C ASP A 761 13.87 6.36 13.37
N SER A 762 13.31 6.36 12.16
CA SER A 762 12.10 7.14 11.85
C SER A 762 10.88 6.72 12.66
N MET A 763 10.81 5.49 13.19
CA MET A 763 9.72 5.00 14.05
C MET A 763 9.81 5.50 15.50
N ASP A 764 10.91 6.14 15.91
CA ASP A 764 10.98 6.97 17.12
C ASP A 764 10.76 6.18 18.44
N LEU A 765 11.32 4.95 18.46
CA LEU A 765 11.07 3.88 19.45
C LEU A 765 11.84 4.02 20.79
N GLU A 766 12.51 5.15 21.03
CA GLU A 766 13.30 5.41 22.25
C GLU A 766 12.40 5.95 23.38
N PHE A 767 11.54 5.08 23.93
CA PHE A 767 10.49 5.51 24.89
C PHE A 767 11.04 6.11 26.20
N SER A 768 12.29 5.81 26.57
CA SER A 768 12.98 6.29 27.78
C SER A 768 12.96 7.81 27.93
N ARG A 769 13.14 8.56 26.83
CA ARG A 769 13.15 10.04 26.85
C ARG A 769 11.87 10.68 27.41
N TYR A 770 10.73 9.97 27.34
CA TYR A 770 9.44 10.46 27.86
C TYR A 770 9.28 10.29 29.38
N HIS A 771 10.16 9.56 30.06
CA HIS A 771 9.99 9.19 31.48
C HIS A 771 9.87 10.39 32.42
N LYS A 772 10.58 11.49 32.13
CA LYS A 772 10.49 12.75 32.91
C LYS A 772 9.10 13.40 32.81
N ASP A 773 8.50 13.35 31.63
CA ASP A 773 7.17 13.92 31.40
C ASP A 773 6.06 12.98 31.89
N PHE A 774 6.27 11.65 31.86
CA PHE A 774 5.42 10.70 32.57
C PHE A 774 5.34 10.95 34.08
N ASP A 775 6.46 11.35 34.71
CA ASP A 775 6.49 11.72 36.13
C ASP A 775 5.79 13.07 36.39
N GLY A 776 6.09 14.11 35.60
CA GLY A 776 5.49 15.43 35.75
C GLY A 776 4.00 15.54 35.34
N SER A 777 3.45 14.52 34.67
CA SER A 777 2.07 14.48 34.18
C SER A 777 1.04 14.68 35.31
N LYS A 778 1.25 14.06 36.48
CA LYS A 778 0.29 14.09 37.60
C LYS A 778 0.08 15.52 38.13
N ASP A 779 1.16 16.23 38.42
CA ASP A 779 1.12 17.64 38.84
C ASP A 779 0.34 18.50 37.85
N SER A 780 0.56 18.26 36.56
CA SER A 780 -0.03 19.04 35.48
C SER A 780 -1.53 18.78 35.31
N LEU A 781 -1.97 17.52 35.50
CA LEU A 781 -3.39 17.16 35.50
C LEU A 781 -4.12 17.75 36.73
N VAL A 782 -3.49 17.74 37.91
CA VAL A 782 -4.04 18.38 39.13
C VAL A 782 -4.13 19.90 38.98
N ALA A 783 -3.15 20.53 38.32
CA ALA A 783 -3.19 21.96 38.01
C ALA A 783 -4.36 22.31 37.07
N LEU A 784 -4.65 21.45 36.08
CA LEU A 784 -5.80 21.61 35.19
C LEU A 784 -7.15 21.39 35.89
N ASP A 785 -7.29 20.36 36.73
CA ASP A 785 -8.50 20.13 37.54
C ASP A 785 -8.85 21.36 38.40
N THR A 786 -7.82 21.97 39.00
CA THR A 786 -7.93 23.21 39.80
C THR A 786 -8.31 24.39 38.89
N PHE A 787 -7.60 24.57 37.78
CA PHE A 787 -7.85 25.65 36.82
C PHE A 787 -9.28 25.65 36.28
N PHE A 788 -9.84 24.51 35.86
CA PHE A 788 -11.20 24.48 35.31
C PHE A 788 -12.27 24.83 36.37
N ALA A 789 -12.04 24.48 37.65
CA ALA A 789 -12.89 24.91 38.74
C ALA A 789 -12.81 26.42 38.98
N ASP A 790 -11.60 26.98 39.06
CA ASP A 790 -11.38 28.42 39.28
C ASP A 790 -11.86 29.28 38.09
N TYR A 791 -11.71 28.79 36.85
CA TYR A 791 -12.20 29.42 35.63
C TYR A 791 -13.73 29.55 35.64
N LEU A 792 -14.45 28.47 35.96
CA LEU A 792 -15.91 28.48 36.13
C LEU A 792 -16.33 29.43 37.27
N ASN A 793 -15.62 29.41 38.40
CA ASN A 793 -15.91 30.29 39.54
C ASN A 793 -15.72 31.78 39.19
N LYS A 794 -14.65 32.13 38.44
CA LYS A 794 -14.38 33.51 37.99
C LYS A 794 -15.50 34.03 37.09
N LEU A 795 -15.94 33.25 36.09
CA LEU A 795 -17.00 33.67 35.17
C LEU A 795 -18.38 33.76 35.86
N ASN A 796 -18.75 32.78 36.69
CA ASN A 796 -19.98 32.81 37.49
C ASN A 796 -20.02 33.98 38.49
N GLY A 797 -18.86 34.52 38.89
CA GLY A 797 -18.75 35.73 39.71
C GLY A 797 -19.10 37.01 38.94
N LEU A 798 -18.84 37.04 37.62
CA LEU A 798 -19.08 38.22 36.77
C LEU A 798 -20.56 38.35 36.37
N GLU A 799 -21.26 37.25 36.07
CA GLU A 799 -22.72 37.29 35.87
C GLU A 799 -23.44 37.87 37.10
N LYS A 800 -23.00 37.53 38.31
CA LYS A 800 -23.57 38.02 39.58
C LYS A 800 -23.27 39.49 39.90
N LEU A 801 -22.44 40.15 39.10
CA LEU A 801 -22.19 41.59 39.17
C LEU A 801 -22.94 42.39 38.09
N GLY A 802 -23.55 41.72 37.10
CA GLY A 802 -24.33 42.32 36.00
C GLY A 802 -25.75 42.75 36.39
N GLY A 803 -25.94 43.36 37.56
CA GLY A 803 -27.25 43.83 38.04
C GLY A 803 -27.70 45.15 37.40
N ASP A 804 -28.98 45.20 37.02
CA ASP A 804 -29.77 46.37 36.60
C ASP A 804 -29.25 47.27 35.46
N LYS A 805 -29.93 47.20 34.30
CA LYS A 805 -30.60 48.40 33.77
C LYS A 805 -31.74 48.19 32.77
N GLU A 806 -32.91 48.69 33.20
CA GLU A 806 -33.97 49.41 32.46
C GLU A 806 -34.32 49.04 31.01
N SER A 807 -35.61 48.75 30.80
CA SER A 807 -36.23 48.55 29.48
C SER A 807 -36.33 49.86 28.67
N SER A 808 -35.77 49.87 27.45
CA SER A 808 -36.00 50.94 26.46
C SER A 808 -37.08 50.52 25.45
N SER A 809 -38.24 51.18 25.48
CA SER A 809 -39.45 50.80 24.74
C SER A 809 -39.45 51.21 23.25
N LEU A 810 -38.32 51.07 22.55
CA LEU A 810 -38.14 51.51 21.16
C LEU A 810 -38.04 50.33 20.16
N LEU A 811 -37.30 49.28 20.51
CA LEU A 811 -37.06 48.13 19.63
C LEU A 811 -38.35 47.36 19.27
N THR A 812 -39.29 47.25 20.22
CA THR A 812 -40.56 46.52 20.04
C THR A 812 -41.41 47.12 18.93
N PHE A 813 -41.43 48.45 18.78
CA PHE A 813 -42.19 49.13 17.72
C PHE A 813 -41.56 48.94 16.33
N ILE A 814 -40.23 48.93 16.24
CA ILE A 814 -39.51 48.69 14.98
C ILE A 814 -39.76 47.24 14.51
N ALA A 815 -39.70 46.27 15.43
CA ALA A 815 -39.99 44.86 15.13
C ALA A 815 -41.45 44.67 14.63
N ILE A 816 -42.43 45.31 15.27
CA ILE A 816 -43.84 45.23 14.84
C ILE A 816 -44.03 45.90 13.46
N ALA A 817 -43.41 47.06 13.21
CA ALA A 817 -43.49 47.73 11.91
C ALA A 817 -42.93 46.85 10.78
N LEU A 818 -41.74 46.28 10.95
CA LEU A 818 -41.13 45.36 9.98
C LEU A 818 -41.99 44.09 9.77
N PHE A 819 -42.58 43.54 10.84
CA PHE A 819 -43.49 42.40 10.75
C PHE A 819 -44.76 42.73 9.94
N THR A 820 -45.38 43.89 10.16
CA THR A 820 -46.56 44.29 9.37
C THR A 820 -46.26 44.53 7.89
N VAL A 821 -45.08 45.07 7.56
CA VAL A 821 -44.62 45.20 6.16
C VAL A 821 -44.38 43.82 5.53
N LEU A 822 -43.73 42.90 6.23
CA LEU A 822 -43.54 41.52 5.76
C LEU A 822 -44.87 40.78 5.55
N VAL A 823 -45.84 40.95 6.44
CA VAL A 823 -47.19 40.38 6.29
C VAL A 823 -47.93 41.02 5.11
N ALA A 824 -47.83 42.33 4.90
CA ALA A 824 -48.43 42.99 3.74
C ALA A 824 -47.82 42.50 2.42
N ILE A 825 -46.49 42.34 2.35
CA ILE A 825 -45.78 41.73 1.22
C ILE A 825 -46.27 40.31 0.98
N LEU A 826 -46.38 39.48 2.03
CA LEU A 826 -46.87 38.11 1.96
C LEU A 826 -48.31 38.06 1.41
N VAL A 827 -49.20 38.94 1.88
CA VAL A 827 -50.58 39.05 1.39
C VAL A 827 -50.62 39.43 -0.09
N VAL A 828 -49.78 40.37 -0.54
CA VAL A 828 -49.68 40.71 -1.98
C VAL A 828 -49.22 39.50 -2.81
N HIS A 829 -48.25 38.71 -2.33
CA HIS A 829 -47.80 37.50 -3.03
C HIS A 829 -48.88 36.42 -3.08
N VAL A 830 -49.64 36.24 -1.99
CA VAL A 830 -50.79 35.33 -1.90
C VAL A 830 -51.92 35.77 -2.85
N VAL A 831 -52.25 37.06 -2.89
CA VAL A 831 -53.27 37.61 -3.82
C VAL A 831 -52.82 37.48 -5.28
N LEU A 832 -51.55 37.69 -5.59
CA LEU A 832 -51.01 37.44 -6.94
C LEU A 832 -51.12 35.96 -7.32
N PHE A 833 -50.79 35.03 -6.40
CA PHE A 833 -50.88 33.59 -6.62
C PHE A 833 -52.32 33.12 -6.89
N PHE A 834 -53.30 33.58 -6.10
CA PHE A 834 -54.70 33.17 -6.25
C PHE A 834 -55.49 33.93 -7.32
N CYS A 835 -55.30 35.26 -7.44
CA CYS A 835 -56.16 36.11 -8.28
C CYS A 835 -55.57 36.47 -9.64
N LYS A 836 -54.24 36.49 -9.82
CA LYS A 836 -53.57 36.75 -11.12
C LYS A 836 -52.42 35.78 -11.39
N ARG A 837 -52.76 34.49 -11.34
CA ARG A 837 -51.85 33.34 -11.41
C ARG A 837 -50.85 33.37 -12.58
N GLU A 838 -51.24 33.86 -13.76
CA GLU A 838 -50.29 34.02 -14.89
C GLU A 838 -49.28 35.14 -14.69
N THR A 839 -49.69 36.27 -14.10
CA THR A 839 -48.78 37.38 -13.77
C THR A 839 -47.79 36.94 -12.70
N PHE A 840 -48.27 36.19 -11.68
CA PHE A 840 -47.41 35.57 -10.67
C PHE A 840 -46.32 34.68 -11.30
N PHE A 841 -46.67 33.78 -12.23
CA PHE A 841 -45.68 32.92 -12.90
C PHE A 841 -44.81 33.61 -13.96
N LYS A 842 -45.18 34.81 -14.43
CA LYS A 842 -44.30 35.66 -15.26
C LYS A 842 -43.21 36.34 -14.41
N ILE A 843 -43.53 36.71 -13.17
CA ILE A 843 -42.59 37.31 -12.22
C ILE A 843 -41.73 36.22 -11.56
N TYR A 844 -42.34 35.21 -10.95
CA TYR A 844 -41.68 34.12 -10.24
C TYR A 844 -41.50 32.89 -11.14
N LYS A 845 -40.62 33.00 -12.15
CA LYS A 845 -40.28 31.90 -13.08
C LYS A 845 -39.89 30.59 -12.36
N CYS A 846 -39.27 30.68 -11.19
CA CYS A 846 -38.84 29.56 -10.36
C CYS A 846 -40.00 28.74 -9.74
N CYS A 847 -41.19 29.32 -9.55
CA CYS A 847 -42.30 28.66 -8.86
C CYS A 847 -43.10 27.68 -9.75
N ARG A 848 -42.66 27.43 -11.00
CA ARG A 848 -43.39 26.62 -11.99
C ARG A 848 -43.23 25.12 -11.72
N ARG A 849 -44.04 24.61 -10.78
CA ARG A 849 -44.03 23.20 -10.31
C ARG A 849 -44.41 22.21 -11.44
N LYS A 850 -43.43 21.79 -12.25
CA LYS A 850 -43.51 20.51 -12.99
C LYS A 850 -43.62 19.37 -11.97
N VAL A 851 -44.41 18.35 -12.27
CA VAL A 851 -44.37 17.07 -11.55
C VAL A 851 -43.29 16.20 -12.20
N PRO A 852 -42.20 15.84 -11.52
CA PRO A 852 -41.12 15.02 -12.09
C PRO A 852 -41.52 13.53 -12.04
N GLY A 853 -42.45 13.14 -12.90
CA GLY A 853 -43.01 11.79 -12.99
C GLY A 853 -43.59 11.45 -14.37
N ALA A 854 -43.10 12.11 -15.42
CA ALA A 854 -43.38 11.72 -16.80
C ALA A 854 -42.29 10.75 -17.28
N ALA A 855 -42.70 9.74 -18.06
CA ALA A 855 -41.77 8.87 -18.78
C ALA A 855 -40.87 9.68 -19.72
N VAL A 856 -39.63 9.24 -19.88
CA VAL A 856 -38.67 9.89 -20.78
C VAL A 856 -38.93 9.40 -22.20
N ASN A 857 -39.71 10.17 -22.95
CA ASN A 857 -39.94 9.90 -24.38
C ASN A 857 -38.77 10.45 -25.19
N VAL A 858 -37.93 9.56 -25.71
CA VAL A 858 -36.79 9.86 -26.60
C VAL A 858 -37.26 9.83 -28.06
N THR A 859 -36.71 10.70 -28.92
CA THR A 859 -36.96 10.67 -30.37
C THR A 859 -36.04 9.65 -31.04
N ALA A 860 -36.47 9.07 -32.16
CA ALA A 860 -35.62 8.17 -32.96
C ALA A 860 -34.26 8.82 -33.26
N ASP A 861 -34.25 10.04 -33.79
CA ASP A 861 -33.04 10.79 -34.14
C ASP A 861 -32.06 10.97 -32.96
N LEU A 862 -32.56 11.11 -31.72
CA LEU A 862 -31.73 11.19 -30.52
C LEU A 862 -31.18 9.82 -30.11
N PHE A 863 -31.99 8.75 -30.23
CA PHE A 863 -31.52 7.38 -30.05
C PHE A 863 -30.41 7.05 -31.07
N GLU A 864 -30.62 7.37 -32.35
CA GLU A 864 -29.63 7.16 -33.42
C GLU A 864 -28.32 7.91 -33.13
N LYS A 865 -28.40 9.19 -32.71
CA LYS A 865 -27.22 9.98 -32.34
C LYS A 865 -26.42 9.34 -31.21
N ILE A 866 -27.09 8.92 -30.13
CA ILE A 866 -26.44 8.47 -28.89
C ILE A 866 -25.83 7.08 -29.05
N LEU A 867 -26.50 6.18 -29.79
CA LEU A 867 -25.93 4.88 -30.12
C LEU A 867 -24.67 5.04 -30.97
N ASN A 868 -24.73 5.88 -32.02
CA ASN A 868 -23.56 6.17 -32.86
C ASN A 868 -22.41 6.79 -32.05
N GLN A 869 -22.69 7.69 -31.11
CA GLN A 869 -21.67 8.27 -30.23
C GLN A 869 -21.00 7.19 -29.37
N LEU A 870 -21.76 6.38 -28.63
CA LEU A 870 -21.18 5.38 -27.74
C LEU A 870 -20.46 4.27 -28.51
N MET A 871 -21.08 3.76 -29.59
CA MET A 871 -20.47 2.68 -30.38
C MET A 871 -19.21 3.14 -31.11
N ALA A 872 -19.05 4.43 -31.43
CA ALA A 872 -17.77 4.97 -31.86
C ALA A 872 -16.75 4.94 -30.72
N THR A 873 -17.07 5.49 -29.54
CA THR A 873 -16.16 5.54 -28.39
C THR A 873 -15.68 4.16 -27.92
N ILE A 874 -16.56 3.15 -27.83
CA ILE A 874 -16.14 1.77 -27.46
C ILE A 874 -15.21 1.19 -28.53
N LYS A 875 -15.49 1.44 -29.83
CA LYS A 875 -14.65 0.97 -30.94
C LYS A 875 -13.28 1.67 -30.91
N ASP A 876 -13.22 2.99 -30.74
CA ASP A 876 -11.96 3.75 -30.73
C ASP A 876 -11.04 3.31 -29.57
N GLU A 877 -11.59 3.16 -28.37
CA GLU A 877 -10.86 2.67 -27.18
C GLU A 877 -10.39 1.22 -27.34
N GLY A 878 -11.29 0.31 -27.74
CA GLY A 878 -10.97 -1.11 -27.93
C GLY A 878 -9.92 -1.38 -29.02
N ASN A 879 -9.83 -0.52 -30.04
CA ASN A 879 -8.79 -0.62 -31.08
C ASN A 879 -7.45 0.03 -30.67
N CYS A 880 -7.32 0.61 -29.47
CA CYS A 880 -6.06 1.18 -28.98
C CYS A 880 -5.23 0.23 -28.09
N ALA A 881 -5.82 -0.88 -27.62
CA ALA A 881 -5.14 -1.86 -26.78
C ALA A 881 -4.09 -2.71 -27.52
N GLU A 882 -4.32 -2.99 -28.81
CA GLU A 882 -3.37 -3.73 -29.67
C GLU A 882 -2.85 -2.88 -30.85
N GLY A 883 -1.70 -3.29 -31.39
CA GLY A 883 -0.86 -2.45 -32.25
C GLY A 883 -1.43 -2.14 -33.65
N ARG A 884 -1.11 -0.95 -34.17
CA ARG A 884 -1.39 -0.53 -35.56
C ARG A 884 -0.81 -1.54 -36.56
N GLY A 885 -1.68 -2.35 -37.17
CA GLY A 885 -1.29 -3.29 -38.25
C GLY A 885 -2.23 -4.47 -38.52
N MET A 886 -3.28 -4.67 -37.71
CA MET A 886 -4.21 -5.80 -37.86
C MET A 886 -5.03 -5.80 -39.16
N THR A 887 -5.41 -7.00 -39.60
CA THR A 887 -6.28 -7.24 -40.76
C THR A 887 -7.77 -7.22 -40.40
N GLU A 888 -8.63 -7.00 -41.39
CA GLU A 888 -10.10 -7.04 -41.21
C GLU A 888 -10.63 -8.43 -40.79
N GLU A 889 -9.82 -9.48 -40.96
CA GLU A 889 -10.11 -10.84 -40.49
C GLU A 889 -9.90 -10.97 -38.97
N GLN A 890 -8.85 -10.33 -38.43
CA GLN A 890 -8.54 -10.25 -36.99
C GLN A 890 -9.49 -9.31 -36.24
N ARG A 891 -9.97 -8.24 -36.89
CA ARG A 891 -11.00 -7.32 -36.38
C ARG A 891 -12.37 -7.97 -36.08
N ARG A 892 -12.51 -9.28 -36.27
CA ARG A 892 -13.70 -10.07 -35.94
C ARG A 892 -13.57 -10.88 -34.64
N ASN A 893 -12.45 -10.82 -33.92
CA ASN A 893 -12.44 -11.22 -32.52
C ASN A 893 -13.36 -10.29 -31.72
N ASP A 894 -14.24 -10.85 -30.88
CA ASP A 894 -15.24 -10.07 -30.15
C ASP A 894 -14.67 -9.27 -28.96
N GLU A 895 -13.38 -9.45 -28.67
CA GLU A 895 -12.61 -8.88 -27.56
C GLU A 895 -12.66 -7.34 -27.52
N TRP A 896 -12.64 -6.66 -28.68
CA TRP A 896 -12.68 -5.18 -28.76
C TRP A 896 -13.83 -4.54 -27.99
N TYR A 897 -14.98 -5.23 -27.86
CA TYR A 897 -16.14 -4.72 -27.14
C TYR A 897 -15.93 -4.81 -25.61
N SER A 898 -15.35 -5.91 -25.14
CA SER A 898 -14.90 -6.07 -23.76
C SER A 898 -13.81 -5.04 -23.43
N ASP A 899 -12.79 -4.92 -24.30
CA ASP A 899 -11.61 -4.13 -24.00
C ASP A 899 -11.86 -2.62 -24.11
N GLY A 900 -12.74 -2.19 -25.03
CA GLY A 900 -13.27 -0.84 -25.03
C GLY A 900 -14.01 -0.50 -23.73
N TRP A 901 -14.80 -1.43 -23.17
CA TRP A 901 -15.44 -1.24 -21.86
C TRP A 901 -14.46 -1.32 -20.68
N ASN A 902 -13.39 -2.10 -20.78
CA ASN A 902 -12.33 -2.17 -19.78
C ASN A 902 -11.49 -0.87 -19.74
N SER A 903 -11.17 -0.29 -20.91
CA SER A 903 -10.49 1.02 -21.01
C SER A 903 -11.38 2.17 -20.50
N LEU A 904 -12.66 2.16 -20.87
CA LEU A 904 -13.64 3.19 -20.47
C LEU A 904 -14.02 3.15 -18.99
N TYR A 905 -13.67 2.09 -18.25
CA TYR A 905 -13.99 1.92 -16.84
C TYR A 905 -12.81 2.32 -15.94
N PRO A 906 -12.87 3.49 -15.26
CA PRO A 906 -11.79 3.91 -14.38
C PRO A 906 -11.72 3.03 -13.11
N GLN A 907 -10.65 2.23 -13.00
CA GLN A 907 -10.43 1.36 -11.85
C GLN A 907 -10.08 2.17 -10.59
N ASP A 908 -9.15 3.13 -10.70
CA ASP A 908 -8.60 3.87 -9.56
C ASP A 908 -9.28 5.23 -9.28
N ASP A 909 -9.97 5.78 -10.28
CA ASP A 909 -10.12 7.25 -10.46
C ASP A 909 -11.44 7.84 -9.88
N VAL A 910 -12.13 7.12 -8.97
CA VAL A 910 -13.38 7.60 -8.32
C VAL A 910 -13.55 7.07 -6.88
N TYR A 911 -12.56 7.32 -6.02
CA TYR A 911 -12.79 7.38 -4.57
C TYR A 911 -13.12 8.83 -4.17
N VAL A 912 -14.13 9.03 -3.33
CA VAL A 912 -14.38 10.33 -2.70
C VAL A 912 -13.29 10.53 -1.65
N VAL A 913 -12.25 11.31 -1.98
CA VAL A 913 -11.08 11.56 -1.12
C VAL A 913 -11.42 12.52 0.03
N ASN A 914 -12.35 12.10 0.90
CA ASN A 914 -12.70 12.82 2.12
C ASN A 914 -13.44 11.91 3.13
N GLU A 915 -12.75 11.41 4.15
CA GLU A 915 -13.39 10.61 5.22
C GLU A 915 -14.49 11.37 5.98
N ALA A 916 -14.42 12.72 6.04
CA ALA A 916 -15.48 13.54 6.63
C ALA A 916 -16.78 13.56 5.81
N ALA A 917 -16.78 12.97 4.60
CA ALA A 917 -18.00 12.69 3.86
C ALA A 917 -18.72 11.40 4.35
N HIS A 918 -18.11 10.57 5.19
CA HIS A 918 -18.67 9.27 5.62
C HIS A 918 -19.51 9.36 6.90
N ALA A 919 -20.70 8.79 6.85
CA ALA A 919 -21.55 8.54 8.01
C ALA A 919 -20.89 7.54 8.97
N GLU A 920 -21.19 7.69 10.26
CA GLU A 920 -20.68 6.82 11.33
C GLU A 920 -21.06 5.34 11.08
N GLN A 921 -20.06 4.47 10.92
CA GLN A 921 -20.24 3.03 10.70
C GLN A 921 -20.92 2.36 11.91
N ARG A 922 -22.24 2.26 11.86
CA ARG A 922 -23.00 1.47 12.84
C ARG A 922 -23.15 0.05 12.32
N LEU A 923 -22.07 -0.73 12.41
CA LEU A 923 -22.01 -2.14 11.95
C LEU A 923 -23.17 -3.04 12.41
N THR A 924 -23.80 -2.71 13.54
CA THR A 924 -25.00 -3.35 14.09
C THR A 924 -26.25 -3.11 13.23
N GLU A 925 -26.32 -2.01 12.50
CA GLU A 925 -27.40 -1.59 11.60
C GLU A 925 -27.08 -1.91 10.12
N TYR A 926 -25.84 -2.35 9.83
CA TYR A 926 -25.32 -2.53 8.48
C TYR A 926 -25.29 -4.02 8.13
N ARG A 927 -25.87 -4.42 6.99
CA ARG A 927 -25.90 -5.82 6.53
C ARG A 927 -24.54 -6.30 6.07
N PHE A 928 -23.80 -5.42 5.39
CA PHE A 928 -22.41 -5.59 4.98
C PHE A 928 -21.61 -4.37 5.44
N ASP A 929 -20.32 -4.53 5.72
CA ASP A 929 -19.48 -3.38 6.07
C ASP A 929 -19.07 -2.62 4.80
N ILE A 930 -19.91 -1.66 4.42
CA ILE A 930 -19.67 -0.74 3.31
C ILE A 930 -19.82 0.69 3.84
N PRO A 931 -18.88 1.61 3.55
CA PRO A 931 -19.02 3.02 3.87
C PRO A 931 -20.32 3.63 3.32
N LEU A 932 -20.96 4.47 4.14
CA LEU A 932 -22.16 5.21 3.80
C LEU A 932 -21.80 6.70 3.80
N LEU A 933 -22.21 7.48 2.79
CA LEU A 933 -21.95 8.93 2.77
C LEU A 933 -22.93 9.70 3.69
N GLU A 934 -22.42 10.51 4.62
CA GLU A 934 -23.20 11.39 5.52
C GLU A 934 -23.92 12.49 4.74
N SER A 935 -23.23 13.09 3.76
CA SER A 935 -23.73 14.19 2.93
C SER A 935 -25.02 13.85 2.16
N THR A 936 -25.27 12.56 1.91
CA THR A 936 -26.42 12.06 1.16
C THR A 936 -27.25 11.01 1.91
N ARG A 937 -26.89 10.58 3.12
CA ARG A 937 -27.63 9.49 3.80
C ARG A 937 -29.09 9.84 4.07
N VAL A 938 -29.92 8.81 4.20
CA VAL A 938 -31.29 8.98 4.67
C VAL A 938 -31.31 9.10 6.20
N VAL A 939 -31.47 10.34 6.68
CA VAL A 939 -31.75 10.66 8.08
C VAL A 939 -33.21 10.31 8.40
N LEU A 940 -33.46 9.36 9.30
CA LEU A 940 -34.81 9.09 9.79
C LEU A 940 -35.25 10.16 10.80
N THR A 941 -36.52 10.54 10.78
CA THR A 941 -37.08 11.61 11.63
C THR A 941 -38.50 11.31 12.08
N GLY A 942 -38.96 11.93 13.17
CA GLY A 942 -40.34 11.83 13.66
C GLY A 942 -40.74 10.49 14.27
N TYR A 943 -39.82 9.53 14.42
CA TYR A 943 -40.08 8.19 14.96
C TYR A 943 -40.32 8.15 16.48
N GLY A 944 -40.06 9.25 17.20
CA GLY A 944 -40.17 9.32 18.65
C GLY A 944 -39.15 8.41 19.33
N ASN A 945 -39.58 7.61 20.30
CA ASN A 945 -38.69 6.70 21.05
C ASN A 945 -38.59 5.30 20.41
N ARG A 946 -39.10 5.08 19.19
CA ARG A 946 -39.14 3.75 18.55
C ARG A 946 -37.78 3.18 18.17
N PHE A 947 -36.84 4.03 17.80
CA PHE A 947 -35.51 3.62 17.34
C PHE A 947 -34.45 4.26 18.22
N ILE A 948 -33.40 3.48 18.52
CA ILE A 948 -32.21 3.94 19.26
C ILE A 948 -31.46 5.03 18.45
N ASN A 949 -31.69 5.11 17.14
CA ASN A 949 -31.05 6.08 16.26
C ASN A 949 -31.80 6.28 14.93
N ASP A 950 -31.41 7.35 14.25
CA ASP A 950 -31.93 7.86 12.97
C ASP A 950 -31.36 7.14 11.73
N LEU A 951 -30.50 6.13 11.91
CA LEU A 951 -29.72 5.57 10.81
C LEU A 951 -30.35 4.30 10.22
N TYR A 952 -30.55 4.33 8.90
CA TYR A 952 -30.66 3.16 8.03
C TYR A 952 -29.59 3.29 6.93
N HIS A 953 -28.98 2.18 6.48
CA HIS A 953 -27.94 2.20 5.45
C HIS A 953 -28.54 2.43 4.05
N ALA A 954 -28.80 3.70 3.74
CA ALA A 954 -29.25 4.15 2.44
C ALA A 954 -28.82 5.58 2.14
N ASN A 955 -28.59 5.89 0.87
CA ASN A 955 -28.25 7.23 0.37
C ASN A 955 -29.32 7.77 -0.57
N ILE A 956 -29.39 9.09 -0.68
CA ILE A 956 -30.23 9.84 -1.60
C ILE A 956 -29.39 10.18 -2.83
N PHE A 957 -29.70 9.57 -3.97
CA PHE A 957 -29.11 9.93 -5.26
C PHE A 957 -30.04 10.87 -6.02
N LYS A 958 -29.51 11.93 -6.64
CA LYS A 958 -30.29 12.92 -7.38
C LYS A 958 -30.08 12.77 -8.87
N LEU A 959 -31.17 12.48 -9.57
CA LEU A 959 -31.20 12.35 -11.03
C LEU A 959 -31.11 13.74 -11.71
N PRO A 960 -30.69 13.81 -12.99
CA PRO A 960 -30.49 15.07 -13.75
C PRO A 960 -31.71 15.99 -13.88
N ASN A 961 -32.90 15.49 -13.53
CA ASN A 961 -34.19 16.18 -13.47
C ASN A 961 -34.57 16.68 -12.05
N ASN A 962 -33.65 16.60 -11.08
CA ASN A 962 -33.81 16.86 -9.64
C ASN A 962 -34.75 15.90 -8.89
N ARG A 963 -35.03 14.70 -9.43
CA ARG A 963 -35.74 13.65 -8.69
C ARG A 963 -34.78 12.87 -7.80
N GLU A 964 -35.21 12.58 -6.58
CA GLU A 964 -34.50 11.66 -5.68
C GLU A 964 -34.81 10.18 -6.02
N LEU A 965 -33.77 9.35 -6.01
CA LEU A 965 -33.85 7.93 -5.71
C LEU A 965 -33.25 7.70 -4.31
N VAL A 966 -33.71 6.67 -3.59
CA VAL A 966 -33.03 6.16 -2.40
C VAL A 966 -32.40 4.83 -2.73
N LEU A 967 -31.08 4.73 -2.54
CA LEU A 967 -30.27 3.54 -2.81
C LEU A 967 -29.89 2.90 -1.48
N ALA A 968 -30.35 1.67 -1.23
CA ALA A 968 -30.44 1.07 0.10
C ALA A 968 -29.86 -0.35 0.16
N GLN A 969 -29.36 -0.77 1.33
CA GLN A 969 -29.14 -2.19 1.62
C GLN A 969 -30.47 -2.93 1.77
N GLY A 970 -30.46 -4.26 1.60
CA GLY A 970 -31.59 -5.12 1.96
C GLY A 970 -31.85 -5.13 3.47
N PRO A 971 -33.11 -5.05 3.93
CA PRO A 971 -33.43 -5.16 5.36
C PRO A 971 -32.85 -6.43 6.00
N GLN A 972 -32.54 -6.35 7.30
CA GLN A 972 -32.01 -7.47 8.07
C GLN A 972 -32.88 -7.74 9.32
N LYS A 973 -32.93 -9.00 9.75
CA LYS A 973 -33.47 -9.41 11.06
C LYS A 973 -32.38 -9.28 12.13
N GLU A 974 -32.79 -9.43 13.38
CA GLU A 974 -31.86 -9.50 14.50
C GLU A 974 -31.06 -10.82 14.45
N SER A 975 -29.74 -10.72 14.64
CA SER A 975 -28.82 -11.85 14.69
C SER A 975 -27.57 -11.46 15.49
N GLU A 976 -26.59 -12.36 15.63
CA GLU A 976 -25.39 -12.10 16.44
C GLU A 976 -24.63 -10.85 15.93
N GLY A 977 -24.52 -9.84 16.80
CA GLY A 977 -23.92 -8.54 16.46
C GLY A 977 -24.75 -7.64 15.54
N LYS A 978 -26.01 -7.98 15.21
CA LYS A 978 -26.86 -7.26 14.24
C LYS A 978 -28.26 -6.96 14.79
N ASN A 979 -28.64 -5.68 14.77
CA ASN A 979 -29.99 -5.22 15.08
C ASN A 979 -30.96 -5.54 13.93
N SER A 980 -32.23 -5.79 14.22
CA SER A 980 -33.28 -5.76 13.20
C SER A 980 -33.43 -4.36 12.59
N THR A 981 -33.44 -4.25 11.26
CA THR A 981 -33.59 -2.97 10.54
C THR A 981 -34.92 -2.86 9.76
N ILE A 982 -35.78 -3.89 9.84
CA ILE A 982 -37.06 -3.96 9.11
C ILE A 982 -37.98 -2.77 9.42
N GLU A 983 -38.17 -2.44 10.71
CA GLU A 983 -39.04 -1.31 11.10
C GLU A 983 -38.48 0.04 10.62
N LYS A 984 -37.15 0.21 10.62
CA LYS A 984 -36.49 1.41 10.10
C LYS A 984 -36.64 1.55 8.59
N PHE A 985 -36.52 0.46 7.84
CA PHE A 985 -36.79 0.45 6.40
C PHE A 985 -38.23 0.89 6.10
N TRP A 986 -39.20 0.35 6.83
CA TRP A 986 -40.60 0.75 6.65
C TRP A 986 -40.90 2.17 7.14
N TRP A 987 -40.16 2.68 8.13
CA TRP A 987 -40.22 4.09 8.50
C TRP A 987 -39.62 4.99 7.40
N MET A 988 -38.53 4.57 6.75
CA MET A 988 -37.97 5.25 5.58
C MET A 988 -38.97 5.35 4.44
N VAL A 989 -39.65 4.23 4.10
CA VAL A 989 -40.73 4.17 3.10
C VAL A 989 -41.82 5.19 3.42
N LYS A 990 -42.29 5.22 4.67
CA LYS A 990 -43.30 6.16 5.17
C LYS A 990 -42.83 7.62 5.10
N GLN A 991 -41.63 7.92 5.59
CA GLN A 991 -41.08 9.28 5.69
C GLN A 991 -40.76 9.89 4.32
N LYS A 992 -40.20 9.11 3.38
CA LYS A 992 -40.00 9.54 1.98
C LYS A 992 -41.30 9.55 1.16
N GLY A 993 -42.42 9.10 1.73
CA GLY A 993 -43.72 9.01 1.06
C GLY A 993 -43.70 8.07 -0.16
N ALA A 994 -42.81 7.08 -0.15
CA ALA A 994 -42.49 6.25 -1.32
C ALA A 994 -43.71 5.51 -1.86
N LYS A 995 -43.75 5.33 -3.19
CA LYS A 995 -44.78 4.55 -3.90
C LYS A 995 -44.22 3.33 -4.63
N ALA A 996 -42.92 3.31 -4.88
CA ALA A 996 -42.22 2.13 -5.38
C ALA A 996 -41.07 1.74 -4.44
N ILE A 997 -41.04 0.45 -4.10
CA ILE A 997 -39.85 -0.25 -3.63
C ILE A 997 -39.40 -1.17 -4.77
N GLY A 998 -38.17 -1.02 -5.24
CA GLY A 998 -37.54 -1.93 -6.20
C GLY A 998 -36.59 -2.89 -5.48
N MET A 999 -36.94 -4.17 -5.42
CA MET A 999 -36.14 -5.24 -4.84
C MET A 999 -35.42 -6.00 -5.97
N LEU A 1000 -34.09 -5.98 -5.94
CA LEU A 1000 -33.20 -6.46 -7.00
C LEU A 1000 -32.40 -7.71 -6.59
N CYS A 1001 -32.86 -8.43 -5.57
CA CYS A 1001 -32.31 -9.71 -5.14
C CYS A 1001 -33.44 -10.60 -4.62
N GLN A 1002 -33.19 -11.89 -4.52
CA GLN A 1002 -34.05 -12.80 -3.76
C GLN A 1002 -33.75 -12.67 -2.26
N LEU A 1003 -34.46 -13.42 -1.42
CA LEU A 1003 -34.18 -13.49 0.02
C LEU A 1003 -32.91 -14.33 0.29
N THR A 1004 -32.77 -15.44 -0.43
CA THR A 1004 -31.62 -16.34 -0.43
C THR A 1004 -31.17 -16.58 -1.87
N GLU A 1005 -29.87 -16.59 -2.13
CA GLU A 1005 -29.30 -16.92 -3.44
C GLU A 1005 -28.19 -17.98 -3.26
N GLY A 1006 -28.20 -19.02 -4.11
CA GLY A 1006 -27.41 -20.24 -3.94
C GLY A 1006 -28.16 -21.36 -3.21
N GLY A 1007 -27.76 -22.63 -3.46
CA GLY A 1007 -28.32 -23.83 -2.82
C GLY A 1007 -29.64 -24.37 -3.39
N TRP A 1008 -29.63 -24.93 -4.61
CA TRP A 1008 -30.81 -25.58 -5.23
C TRP A 1008 -31.28 -26.85 -4.49
N PHE A 1009 -30.39 -27.48 -3.72
CA PHE A 1009 -30.58 -28.77 -3.03
C PHE A 1009 -31.84 -28.87 -2.13
N ARG A 1010 -32.39 -27.74 -1.68
CA ARG A 1010 -33.49 -27.72 -0.69
C ARG A 1010 -34.88 -28.07 -1.25
N SER A 1011 -35.03 -28.22 -2.57
CA SER A 1011 -36.34 -28.39 -3.22
C SER A 1011 -36.66 -29.81 -3.70
N MET A 1012 -35.83 -30.83 -3.40
CA MET A 1012 -36.11 -32.21 -3.85
C MET A 1012 -35.92 -33.33 -2.81
N ILE A 1013 -35.08 -33.17 -1.78
CA ILE A 1013 -34.92 -34.20 -0.73
C ILE A 1013 -34.93 -33.57 0.68
N GLU A 1014 -36.05 -33.74 1.39
CA GLU A 1014 -35.98 -33.95 2.84
C GLU A 1014 -35.55 -35.40 3.10
N ILE A 1015 -34.76 -35.62 4.16
CA ILE A 1015 -34.21 -36.88 4.72
C ILE A 1015 -32.68 -37.03 4.53
N GLN A 1016 -32.00 -37.21 5.68
CA GLN A 1016 -30.61 -37.67 5.88
C GLN A 1016 -29.50 -37.03 5.03
N TRP A 1017 -28.84 -35.99 5.56
CA TRP A 1017 -27.37 -35.89 5.79
C TRP A 1017 -27.14 -34.69 6.73
N GLN A 1018 -26.46 -34.88 7.87
CA GLN A 1018 -26.43 -33.87 8.96
C GLN A 1018 -25.02 -33.47 9.45
N ASN A 1019 -23.96 -33.87 8.74
CA ASN A 1019 -22.56 -33.63 9.14
C ASN A 1019 -21.65 -33.13 7.99
N TYR A 1020 -22.22 -32.43 7.01
CA TYR A 1020 -21.45 -31.65 6.03
C TYR A 1020 -22.06 -30.25 5.94
N SER A 1021 -21.30 -29.23 6.33
CA SER A 1021 -21.71 -27.83 6.26
C SER A 1021 -21.33 -27.24 4.90
N ASP A 1022 -22.03 -27.65 3.85
CA ASP A 1022 -21.96 -26.95 2.55
C ASP A 1022 -22.40 -25.49 2.76
N GLN A 1023 -21.56 -24.57 2.31
CA GLN A 1023 -21.54 -23.16 2.72
C GLN A 1023 -22.21 -22.24 1.68
N SER A 1024 -23.03 -22.81 0.79
CA SER A 1024 -23.39 -22.24 -0.52
C SER A 1024 -24.81 -21.64 -0.64
N CYS A 1025 -25.59 -21.55 0.44
CA CYS A 1025 -26.90 -20.86 0.46
C CYS A 1025 -26.82 -19.56 1.29
N GLU A 1026 -26.66 -18.42 0.61
CA GLU A 1026 -26.36 -17.13 1.27
C GLU A 1026 -27.59 -16.21 1.31
N VAL A 1027 -27.95 -15.74 2.51
CA VAL A 1027 -29.11 -14.87 2.74
C VAL A 1027 -28.81 -13.45 2.25
N GLN A 1028 -29.31 -13.10 1.07
CA GLN A 1028 -29.13 -11.76 0.47
C GLN A 1028 -29.99 -10.69 1.14
N CYS A 1029 -31.21 -11.02 1.54
CA CYS A 1029 -32.13 -10.09 2.18
C CYS A 1029 -33.05 -10.84 3.15
N ASP A 1030 -33.33 -10.27 4.30
CA ASP A 1030 -34.33 -10.85 5.20
C ASP A 1030 -35.76 -10.52 4.74
N GLU A 1031 -36.68 -11.44 5.03
CA GLU A 1031 -38.09 -11.23 4.71
C GLU A 1031 -38.67 -10.09 5.57
N TYR A 1032 -39.05 -8.99 4.91
CA TYR A 1032 -39.60 -7.79 5.52
C TYR A 1032 -41.06 -7.50 5.14
N TYR A 1033 -41.73 -8.42 4.43
CA TYR A 1033 -43.10 -8.28 3.94
C TYR A 1033 -43.88 -9.61 4.03
N PRO A 1034 -45.22 -9.56 4.17
CA PRO A 1034 -46.10 -10.70 3.86
C PRO A 1034 -46.15 -10.94 2.35
N ASP A 1035 -46.07 -12.19 1.92
CA ASP A 1035 -46.07 -12.51 0.49
C ASP A 1035 -47.49 -12.57 -0.10
N LYS A 1036 -48.40 -13.30 0.59
CA LYS A 1036 -49.69 -13.69 0.01
C LYS A 1036 -50.71 -12.57 0.17
N ALA A 1037 -51.52 -12.33 -0.87
CA ALA A 1037 -52.59 -11.34 -0.80
C ALA A 1037 -53.56 -11.66 0.37
N GLY A 1038 -53.83 -10.66 1.21
CA GLY A 1038 -54.61 -10.81 2.44
C GLY A 1038 -53.79 -11.13 3.71
N GLU A 1039 -52.56 -11.62 3.58
CA GLU A 1039 -51.65 -11.92 4.69
C GLU A 1039 -51.12 -10.65 5.37
N SER A 1040 -50.89 -10.70 6.69
CA SER A 1040 -50.19 -9.65 7.43
C SER A 1040 -49.12 -10.20 8.37
N LYS A 1041 -47.94 -9.59 8.37
CA LYS A 1041 -46.83 -9.88 9.29
C LYS A 1041 -46.60 -8.71 10.23
N GLN A 1042 -46.20 -9.03 11.47
CA GLN A 1042 -45.88 -8.07 12.51
C GLN A 1042 -44.36 -8.07 12.72
N PHE A 1043 -43.76 -6.88 12.82
CA PHE A 1043 -42.35 -6.65 13.12
C PHE A 1043 -42.31 -5.53 14.16
N GLY A 1044 -42.16 -5.85 15.46
CA GLY A 1044 -42.24 -4.84 16.52
C GLY A 1044 -43.57 -4.06 16.53
N ASP A 1045 -43.50 -2.72 16.51
CA ASP A 1045 -44.67 -1.81 16.44
C ASP A 1045 -45.28 -1.77 15.02
N LEU A 1046 -44.56 -2.22 14.00
CA LEU A 1046 -45.01 -2.27 12.62
C LEU A 1046 -45.88 -3.49 12.33
N LYS A 1047 -47.05 -3.22 11.74
CA LYS A 1047 -47.86 -4.21 11.02
C LYS A 1047 -47.79 -3.94 9.51
N VAL A 1048 -47.40 -4.95 8.73
CA VAL A 1048 -47.45 -4.91 7.26
C VAL A 1048 -48.51 -5.88 6.76
N LYS A 1049 -49.37 -5.44 5.84
CA LYS A 1049 -50.38 -6.27 5.16
C LYS A 1049 -50.20 -6.23 3.64
N CYS A 1050 -50.20 -7.38 2.99
CA CYS A 1050 -50.31 -7.48 1.53
C CYS A 1050 -51.79 -7.35 1.15
N LEU A 1051 -52.11 -6.37 0.31
CA LEU A 1051 -53.47 -6.13 -0.17
C LEU A 1051 -53.72 -6.92 -1.47
N GLU A 1052 -52.78 -6.81 -2.41
CA GLU A 1052 -52.84 -7.38 -3.76
C GLU A 1052 -51.44 -7.91 -4.12
N LYS A 1053 -51.35 -9.09 -4.74
CA LYS A 1053 -50.14 -9.61 -5.39
C LYS A 1053 -50.46 -9.93 -6.84
N ASN A 1054 -49.58 -9.52 -7.76
CA ASN A 1054 -49.66 -9.77 -9.19
C ASN A 1054 -48.28 -10.20 -9.70
N ILE A 1055 -48.22 -10.96 -10.79
CA ILE A 1055 -46.97 -11.40 -11.42
C ILE A 1055 -47.04 -11.04 -12.91
N THR A 1056 -45.99 -10.40 -13.41
CA THR A 1056 -45.92 -9.82 -14.77
C THR A 1056 -44.51 -10.01 -15.36
N LEU A 1057 -44.31 -9.64 -16.63
CA LEU A 1057 -43.03 -9.80 -17.36
C LEU A 1057 -42.54 -11.26 -17.31
N GLU A 1058 -43.30 -12.18 -17.92
CA GLU A 1058 -43.01 -13.62 -17.98
C GLU A 1058 -42.56 -14.26 -16.64
N GLY A 1059 -43.24 -13.94 -15.54
CA GLY A 1059 -42.92 -14.45 -14.21
C GLY A 1059 -41.75 -13.74 -13.51
N ARG A 1060 -40.96 -12.94 -14.23
CA ARG A 1060 -39.76 -12.25 -13.73
C ARG A 1060 -40.07 -11.01 -12.86
N LEU A 1061 -41.30 -10.48 -12.84
CA LEU A 1061 -41.66 -9.34 -11.99
C LEU A 1061 -42.89 -9.58 -11.10
N GLU A 1062 -42.65 -9.75 -9.80
CA GLU A 1062 -43.70 -9.84 -8.77
C GLU A 1062 -44.01 -8.47 -8.15
N ILE A 1063 -45.27 -8.03 -8.29
CA ILE A 1063 -45.77 -6.74 -7.82
C ILE A 1063 -46.71 -6.96 -6.63
N ARG A 1064 -46.34 -6.46 -5.46
CA ARG A 1064 -47.10 -6.55 -4.20
C ARG A 1064 -47.53 -5.16 -3.74
N LYS A 1065 -48.81 -4.97 -3.44
CA LYS A 1065 -49.35 -3.71 -2.91
C LYS A 1065 -49.42 -3.81 -1.39
N LEU A 1066 -48.52 -3.11 -0.72
CA LEU A 1066 -48.28 -3.28 0.71
C LEU A 1066 -48.83 -2.08 1.50
N ARG A 1067 -49.47 -2.37 2.63
CA ARG A 1067 -49.95 -1.41 3.62
C ARG A 1067 -49.13 -1.55 4.90
N GLY A 1068 -48.50 -0.48 5.36
CA GLY A 1068 -47.83 -0.42 6.66
C GLY A 1068 -48.64 0.40 7.66
N GLN A 1069 -48.58 0.01 8.94
CA GLN A 1069 -49.13 0.73 10.08
C GLN A 1069 -48.18 0.59 11.28
N PHE A 1070 -47.84 1.69 11.94
CA PHE A 1070 -47.02 1.70 13.18
C PHE A 1070 -47.95 1.98 14.36
N GLY A 1071 -48.17 0.99 15.22
CA GLY A 1071 -49.09 1.08 16.35
C GLY A 1071 -50.47 1.57 15.91
N ASN A 1072 -50.96 2.63 16.56
CA ASN A 1072 -52.24 3.28 16.23
C ASN A 1072 -52.10 4.47 15.26
N GLU A 1073 -50.96 4.65 14.59
CA GLU A 1073 -50.81 5.71 13.57
C GLU A 1073 -51.57 5.40 12.27
N LYS A 1074 -51.71 6.42 11.42
CA LYS A 1074 -52.40 6.32 10.15
C LYS A 1074 -51.64 5.44 9.15
N ASP A 1075 -52.36 4.48 8.55
CA ASP A 1075 -51.92 3.63 7.46
C ASP A 1075 -51.21 4.40 6.33
N PHE A 1076 -50.16 3.80 5.79
CA PHE A 1076 -49.51 4.22 4.56
C PHE A 1076 -49.41 3.05 3.57
N THR A 1077 -49.34 3.35 2.27
CA THR A 1077 -49.32 2.36 1.19
C THR A 1077 -48.20 2.61 0.20
N THR A 1078 -47.60 1.52 -0.30
CA THR A 1078 -46.59 1.50 -1.35
C THR A 1078 -46.78 0.26 -2.23
N THR A 1079 -46.26 0.31 -3.45
CA THR A 1079 -46.09 -0.86 -4.30
C THR A 1079 -44.65 -1.37 -4.19
N HIS A 1080 -44.48 -2.69 -4.14
CA HIS A 1080 -43.21 -3.40 -4.02
C HIS A 1080 -43.01 -4.28 -5.25
N TYR A 1081 -41.94 -4.01 -5.99
CA TYR A 1081 -41.59 -4.64 -7.26
C TYR A 1081 -40.35 -5.51 -7.05
N SER A 1082 -40.52 -6.83 -7.00
CA SER A 1082 -39.41 -7.79 -6.93
C SER A 1082 -39.05 -8.26 -8.33
N PHE A 1083 -37.82 -8.02 -8.75
CA PHE A 1083 -37.31 -8.53 -10.02
C PHE A 1083 -36.54 -9.84 -9.80
N ASN A 1084 -37.01 -10.90 -10.44
CA ASN A 1084 -36.49 -12.25 -10.34
C ASN A 1084 -35.64 -12.54 -11.58
N GLY A 1085 -34.43 -13.09 -11.40
CA GLY A 1085 -33.49 -13.35 -12.50
C GLY A 1085 -32.33 -12.36 -12.65
N TYR A 1086 -32.08 -11.47 -11.69
CA TYR A 1086 -30.79 -10.77 -11.55
C TYR A 1086 -30.04 -11.41 -10.38
N GLY A 1087 -29.09 -12.31 -10.64
CA GLY A 1087 -28.37 -13.06 -9.60
C GLY A 1087 -27.25 -12.28 -8.92
N ARG A 1088 -26.57 -12.89 -7.94
CA ARG A 1088 -25.41 -12.29 -7.26
C ARG A 1088 -24.19 -12.11 -8.18
N ARG A 1089 -23.96 -13.06 -9.09
CA ARG A 1089 -22.82 -13.11 -10.02
C ARG A 1089 -23.21 -13.03 -11.50
N THR A 1090 -24.50 -12.98 -11.82
CA THR A 1090 -25.03 -12.99 -13.19
C THR A 1090 -25.82 -11.72 -13.49
N TYR A 1091 -25.90 -11.36 -14.78
CA TYR A 1091 -26.77 -10.30 -15.27
C TYR A 1091 -28.15 -10.88 -15.68
N PRO A 1092 -29.21 -10.05 -15.77
CA PRO A 1092 -30.51 -10.48 -16.27
C PRO A 1092 -30.43 -11.05 -17.70
N ASP A 1093 -30.93 -12.27 -17.89
CA ASP A 1093 -31.00 -12.95 -19.19
C ASP A 1093 -31.75 -12.12 -20.27
N PHE A 1094 -32.64 -11.23 -19.81
CA PHE A 1094 -33.51 -10.37 -20.63
C PHE A 1094 -33.37 -8.90 -20.19
N PRO A 1095 -32.39 -8.15 -20.76
CA PRO A 1095 -32.16 -6.74 -20.43
C PRO A 1095 -33.37 -5.83 -20.68
N ASP A 1096 -34.22 -6.16 -21.67
CA ASP A 1096 -35.44 -5.43 -21.98
C ASP A 1096 -36.55 -5.63 -20.94
N LEU A 1097 -36.69 -6.83 -20.36
CA LEU A 1097 -37.60 -7.08 -19.24
C LEU A 1097 -37.14 -6.31 -17.99
N PHE A 1098 -35.82 -6.22 -17.76
CA PHE A 1098 -35.26 -5.38 -16.70
C PHE A 1098 -35.56 -3.89 -16.96
N ALA A 1099 -35.37 -3.41 -18.19
CA ALA A 1099 -35.72 -2.03 -18.56
C ALA A 1099 -37.23 -1.73 -18.42
N LYS A 1100 -38.12 -2.68 -18.78
CA LYS A 1100 -39.57 -2.59 -18.55
C LYS A 1100 -39.93 -2.55 -17.06
N PHE A 1101 -39.21 -3.29 -16.21
CA PHE A 1101 -39.30 -3.18 -14.75
C PHE A 1101 -38.86 -1.79 -14.26
N MET A 1102 -37.71 -1.28 -14.72
CA MET A 1102 -37.25 0.07 -14.39
C MET A 1102 -38.28 1.13 -14.79
N LYS A 1103 -38.89 0.99 -15.97
CA LYS A 1103 -39.94 1.89 -16.48
C LYS A 1103 -41.20 1.88 -15.63
N LYS A 1104 -41.56 0.76 -15.00
CA LYS A 1104 -42.63 0.72 -13.99
C LYS A 1104 -42.23 1.47 -12.72
N VAL A 1105 -41.07 1.15 -12.13
CA VAL A 1105 -40.58 1.77 -10.88
C VAL A 1105 -40.34 3.28 -11.02
N LEU A 1106 -39.81 3.73 -12.16
CA LEU A 1106 -39.56 5.14 -12.47
C LEU A 1106 -40.82 5.91 -12.90
N ASN A 1107 -41.95 5.26 -13.22
CA ASN A 1107 -43.21 5.96 -13.52
C ASN A 1107 -44.10 6.14 -12.29
N GLU A 1108 -43.87 5.43 -11.19
CA GLU A 1108 -44.56 5.68 -9.91
C GLU A 1108 -44.21 7.07 -9.34
N PRO A 1109 -45.15 7.79 -8.70
CA PRO A 1109 -44.91 9.16 -8.23
C PRO A 1109 -44.16 9.19 -6.88
N GLY A 1110 -43.26 10.17 -6.74
CA GLY A 1110 -42.45 10.37 -5.52
C GLY A 1110 -41.06 9.73 -5.61
N THR A 1111 -40.40 9.55 -4.46
CA THR A 1111 -39.05 8.99 -4.35
C THR A 1111 -39.12 7.46 -4.29
N PRO A 1112 -38.60 6.72 -5.29
CA PRO A 1112 -38.46 5.27 -5.23
C PRO A 1112 -37.35 4.86 -4.26
N ILE A 1113 -37.51 3.72 -3.59
CA ILE A 1113 -36.47 3.07 -2.79
C ILE A 1113 -36.00 1.82 -3.53
N ILE A 1114 -34.72 1.76 -3.87
CA ILE A 1114 -34.11 0.67 -4.63
C ILE A 1114 -33.10 -0.05 -3.73
N HIS A 1115 -33.20 -1.38 -3.62
CA HIS A 1115 -32.26 -2.20 -2.86
C HIS A 1115 -31.94 -3.51 -3.55
N CYS A 1116 -30.78 -4.07 -3.21
CA CYS A 1116 -30.44 -5.48 -3.42
C CYS A 1116 -30.00 -6.06 -2.08
N SER A 1117 -28.90 -6.83 -2.06
CA SER A 1117 -28.26 -7.34 -0.85
C SER A 1117 -27.52 -6.22 -0.10
N ASN A 1118 -26.41 -5.73 -0.65
CA ASN A 1118 -25.60 -4.64 -0.09
C ASN A 1118 -26.02 -3.23 -0.58
N GLY A 1119 -26.85 -3.17 -1.62
CA GLY A 1119 -27.30 -1.91 -2.21
C GLY A 1119 -26.26 -1.18 -3.05
N THR A 1120 -25.19 -1.82 -3.53
CA THR A 1120 -24.15 -1.13 -4.32
C THR A 1120 -24.02 -1.64 -5.76
N LYS A 1121 -23.91 -2.95 -6.01
CA LYS A 1121 -23.80 -3.53 -7.38
C LYS A 1121 -25.09 -3.36 -8.19
N ARG A 1122 -26.02 -4.32 -8.09
CA ARG A 1122 -27.32 -4.32 -8.80
C ARG A 1122 -28.13 -3.02 -8.63
N THR A 1123 -28.07 -2.41 -7.44
CA THR A 1123 -28.69 -1.11 -7.14
C THR A 1123 -27.96 0.08 -7.77
N GLY A 1124 -26.63 0.04 -7.87
CA GLY A 1124 -25.83 1.02 -8.59
C GLY A 1124 -26.10 0.96 -10.10
N THR A 1125 -26.22 -0.24 -10.67
CA THR A 1125 -26.61 -0.44 -12.08
C THR A 1125 -27.94 0.25 -12.40
N PHE A 1126 -28.98 -0.02 -11.60
CA PHE A 1126 -30.29 0.66 -11.71
C PHE A 1126 -30.14 2.18 -11.61
N ALA A 1127 -29.31 2.67 -10.68
CA ALA A 1127 -29.09 4.09 -10.48
C ALA A 1127 -28.37 4.74 -11.68
N LEU A 1128 -27.31 4.11 -12.20
CA LEU A 1128 -26.54 4.61 -13.34
C LEU A 1128 -27.38 4.63 -14.62
N SER A 1129 -28.09 3.53 -14.96
CA SER A 1129 -29.03 3.53 -16.07
C SER A 1129 -30.09 4.63 -15.93
N ALA A 1130 -30.67 4.81 -14.75
CA ALA A 1130 -31.64 5.87 -14.51
C ALA A 1130 -31.04 7.28 -14.69
N TYR A 1131 -29.82 7.52 -14.24
CA TYR A 1131 -29.13 8.80 -14.43
C TYR A 1131 -28.91 9.07 -15.92
N LEU A 1132 -28.35 8.09 -16.64
CA LEU A 1132 -28.08 8.17 -18.09
C LEU A 1132 -29.36 8.44 -18.90
N ILE A 1133 -30.45 7.72 -18.65
CA ILE A 1133 -31.76 7.93 -19.29
C ILE A 1133 -32.22 9.40 -19.15
N TYR A 1134 -32.10 9.98 -17.95
CA TYR A 1134 -32.53 11.35 -17.68
C TYR A 1134 -31.53 12.43 -18.11
N ASP A 1135 -30.23 12.13 -18.24
CA ASP A 1135 -29.26 13.10 -18.74
C ASP A 1135 -29.24 13.14 -20.26
N VAL A 1136 -29.15 11.98 -20.93
CA VAL A 1136 -29.18 11.87 -22.41
C VAL A 1136 -30.39 12.61 -23.00
N ALA A 1137 -31.57 12.47 -22.39
CA ALA A 1137 -32.79 13.16 -22.83
C ALA A 1137 -32.86 14.67 -22.48
N LYS A 1138 -31.84 15.21 -21.82
CA LYS A 1138 -31.71 16.61 -21.37
C LYS A 1138 -30.53 17.32 -22.03
N THR A 1139 -29.39 16.63 -22.20
CA THR A 1139 -28.15 17.15 -22.79
C THR A 1139 -27.99 16.77 -24.26
N GLY A 1140 -28.59 15.66 -24.69
CA GLY A 1140 -28.41 15.12 -26.03
C GLY A 1140 -27.02 14.53 -26.27
N LEU A 1141 -26.28 14.19 -25.21
CA LEU A 1141 -24.96 13.56 -25.21
C LEU A 1141 -24.95 12.42 -24.18
N ILE A 1142 -24.03 11.47 -24.34
CA ILE A 1142 -23.76 10.44 -23.33
C ILE A 1142 -22.38 10.67 -22.70
N ASP A 1143 -22.34 10.75 -21.38
CA ASP A 1143 -21.12 10.84 -20.56
C ASP A 1143 -21.23 9.83 -19.41
N MET A 1144 -20.65 8.64 -19.64
CA MET A 1144 -20.67 7.55 -18.68
C MET A 1144 -19.81 7.87 -17.44
N ARG A 1145 -18.70 8.60 -17.61
CA ARG A 1145 -17.75 8.90 -16.53
C ARG A 1145 -18.32 9.92 -15.55
N ALA A 1146 -18.90 11.02 -16.03
CA ALA A 1146 -19.57 12.00 -15.17
C ALA A 1146 -20.80 11.41 -14.45
N ALA A 1147 -21.52 10.49 -15.10
CA ALA A 1147 -22.63 9.77 -14.47
C ALA A 1147 -22.17 8.80 -13.36
N LEU A 1148 -21.02 8.13 -13.54
CA LEU A 1148 -20.40 7.27 -12.52
C LEU A 1148 -19.87 8.09 -11.34
N VAL A 1149 -19.23 9.23 -11.58
CA VAL A 1149 -18.78 10.16 -10.54
C VAL A 1149 -19.97 10.65 -9.72
N ALA A 1150 -21.02 11.19 -10.35
CA ALA A 1150 -22.21 11.67 -9.65
C ALA A 1150 -22.92 10.58 -8.81
N LEU A 1151 -22.85 9.32 -9.26
CA LEU A 1151 -23.35 8.17 -8.52
C LEU A 1151 -22.45 7.81 -7.32
N ARG A 1152 -21.13 7.73 -7.49
CA ARG A 1152 -20.18 7.40 -6.41
C ARG A 1152 -20.08 8.52 -5.36
N ASP A 1153 -20.18 9.79 -5.78
CA ASP A 1153 -20.39 10.98 -4.92
C ASP A 1153 -21.67 10.91 -4.08
N SER A 1154 -22.61 10.05 -4.47
CA SER A 1154 -23.88 9.85 -3.78
C SER A 1154 -23.95 8.55 -2.99
N ARG A 1155 -23.30 7.46 -3.46
CA ARG A 1155 -23.18 6.17 -2.76
C ARG A 1155 -21.90 5.41 -3.18
N ILE A 1156 -21.05 5.17 -2.19
CA ILE A 1156 -19.76 4.48 -2.34
C ILE A 1156 -19.95 3.02 -2.78
N GLY A 1157 -18.98 2.50 -3.55
CA GLY A 1157 -18.95 1.11 -4.02
C GLY A 1157 -19.99 0.77 -5.09
N CYS A 1158 -20.76 1.74 -5.56
CA CYS A 1158 -21.67 1.56 -6.70
C CYS A 1158 -20.89 1.37 -8.01
N ILE A 1159 -21.33 0.40 -8.82
CA ILE A 1159 -20.64 -0.14 -10.02
C ILE A 1159 -19.28 -0.72 -9.61
N GLN A 1160 -19.15 -2.05 -9.60
CA GLN A 1160 -17.94 -2.71 -9.07
C GLN A 1160 -16.91 -3.05 -10.16
N ASP A 1161 -17.37 -3.25 -11.40
CA ASP A 1161 -16.55 -3.66 -12.54
C ASP A 1161 -17.03 -3.01 -13.85
N SER A 1162 -16.24 -3.18 -14.92
CA SER A 1162 -16.56 -2.72 -16.28
C SER A 1162 -17.86 -3.33 -16.82
N ASN A 1163 -18.25 -4.51 -16.35
CA ASN A 1163 -19.48 -5.19 -16.79
C ASN A 1163 -20.74 -4.55 -16.17
N ASP A 1164 -20.72 -4.13 -14.89
CA ASP A 1164 -21.79 -3.29 -14.31
C ASP A 1164 -21.99 -1.98 -15.08
N TYR A 1165 -20.88 -1.38 -15.51
CA TYR A 1165 -20.82 -0.11 -16.21
C TYR A 1165 -21.37 -0.24 -17.64
N ALA A 1166 -20.89 -1.24 -18.39
CA ALA A 1166 -21.39 -1.62 -19.70
C ALA A 1166 -22.89 -1.97 -19.67
N PHE A 1167 -23.31 -2.84 -18.76
CA PHE A 1167 -24.73 -3.25 -18.62
C PHE A 1167 -25.64 -2.05 -18.33
N SER A 1168 -25.15 -1.07 -17.56
CA SER A 1168 -25.91 0.15 -17.27
C SER A 1168 -26.26 0.95 -18.53
N SER A 1169 -25.43 0.90 -19.57
CA SER A 1169 -25.71 1.49 -20.88
C SER A 1169 -26.67 0.65 -21.73
N VAL A 1170 -26.53 -0.69 -21.71
CA VAL A 1170 -27.43 -1.62 -22.43
C VAL A 1170 -28.87 -1.45 -21.95
N VAL A 1171 -29.08 -1.41 -20.63
CA VAL A 1171 -30.39 -1.16 -20.01
C VAL A 1171 -30.93 0.25 -20.32
N MET A 1172 -30.06 1.26 -20.42
CA MET A 1172 -30.44 2.60 -20.85
C MET A 1172 -31.00 2.57 -22.29
N PHE A 1173 -30.33 1.91 -23.23
CA PHE A 1173 -30.83 1.81 -24.61
C PHE A 1173 -32.12 0.99 -24.70
N GLU A 1174 -32.26 -0.14 -24.01
CA GLU A 1174 -33.51 -0.93 -24.01
C GLU A 1174 -34.70 -0.13 -23.46
N TYR A 1175 -34.48 0.67 -22.42
CA TYR A 1175 -35.49 1.58 -21.87
C TYR A 1175 -35.94 2.63 -22.90
N MET A 1176 -34.98 3.19 -23.65
CA MET A 1176 -35.20 4.20 -24.69
C MET A 1176 -35.84 3.61 -25.94
N ALA A 1177 -35.46 2.38 -26.33
CA ALA A 1177 -35.98 1.67 -27.49
C ALA A 1177 -37.45 1.24 -27.32
N ASP A 1178 -37.91 0.98 -26.10
CA ASP A 1178 -39.30 0.60 -25.79
C ASP A 1178 -40.31 1.69 -26.21
N GLY A 1179 -40.85 1.52 -27.43
CA GLY A 1179 -41.78 2.42 -28.11
C GLY A 1179 -41.21 3.15 -29.33
N ILE A 1180 -39.90 3.09 -29.58
CA ILE A 1180 -39.25 3.72 -30.75
C ILE A 1180 -39.28 2.78 -31.95
N LYS A 1181 -39.52 3.35 -33.14
CA LYS A 1181 -39.22 2.72 -34.43
C LYS A 1181 -37.94 3.34 -35.00
N ILE A 1182 -36.83 2.63 -34.87
CA ILE A 1182 -35.59 2.94 -35.59
C ILE A 1182 -35.91 2.86 -37.09
N LYS A 1183 -35.45 3.83 -37.89
CA LYS A 1183 -35.71 3.89 -39.35
C LYS A 1183 -34.46 3.63 -40.19
N ASN A 1184 -33.30 3.87 -39.61
CA ASN A 1184 -32.02 3.72 -40.25
C ASN A 1184 -31.52 2.27 -40.04
N ASN A 1185 -31.50 1.48 -41.11
CA ASN A 1185 -31.10 0.06 -41.05
C ASN A 1185 -29.74 -0.11 -40.36
N LYS A 1186 -28.76 0.76 -40.63
CA LYS A 1186 -27.44 0.66 -39.99
C LYS A 1186 -27.51 0.85 -38.48
N VAL A 1187 -28.34 1.77 -37.99
CA VAL A 1187 -28.51 1.98 -36.53
C VAL A 1187 -29.26 0.81 -35.91
N GLN A 1188 -30.17 0.17 -36.65
CA GLN A 1188 -30.82 -1.07 -36.21
C GLN A 1188 -29.82 -2.25 -36.17
N GLU A 1189 -28.88 -2.30 -37.12
CA GLU A 1189 -27.77 -3.27 -37.16
C GLU A 1189 -26.79 -3.04 -35.99
N ASP A 1190 -26.23 -1.83 -35.82
CA ASP A 1190 -25.35 -1.47 -34.70
C ASP A 1190 -26.05 -1.69 -33.32
N TYR A 1191 -27.37 -1.48 -33.22
CA TYR A 1191 -28.14 -1.76 -31.99
C TYR A 1191 -28.25 -3.26 -31.72
N THR A 1192 -28.44 -4.05 -32.77
CA THR A 1192 -28.54 -5.51 -32.68
C THR A 1192 -27.18 -6.13 -32.37
N ASP A 1193 -26.10 -5.61 -32.98
CA ASP A 1193 -24.70 -6.01 -32.67
C ASP A 1193 -24.35 -5.73 -31.21
N MET A 1194 -24.66 -4.54 -30.68
CA MET A 1194 -24.47 -4.21 -29.26
C MET A 1194 -25.21 -5.18 -28.33
N LYS A 1195 -26.48 -5.51 -28.64
CA LYS A 1195 -27.27 -6.47 -27.85
C LYS A 1195 -26.70 -7.89 -27.91
N ASN A 1196 -26.32 -8.35 -29.10
CA ASN A 1196 -25.80 -9.70 -29.31
C ASN A 1196 -24.44 -9.88 -28.61
N ARG A 1197 -23.54 -8.89 -28.70
CA ARG A 1197 -22.25 -8.88 -27.98
C ARG A 1197 -22.45 -8.95 -26.47
N TRP A 1198 -23.36 -8.13 -25.93
CA TRP A 1198 -23.69 -8.19 -24.51
C TRP A 1198 -24.18 -9.58 -24.08
N GLN A 1199 -25.10 -10.18 -24.85
CA GLN A 1199 -25.68 -11.48 -24.54
C GLN A 1199 -24.62 -12.60 -24.57
N VAL A 1200 -23.84 -12.70 -25.65
CA VAL A 1200 -22.85 -13.77 -25.82
C VAL A 1200 -21.70 -13.66 -24.81
N ILE A 1201 -21.14 -12.46 -24.64
CA ILE A 1201 -19.93 -12.26 -23.83
C ILE A 1201 -20.25 -12.26 -22.33
N HIS A 1202 -21.34 -11.61 -21.89
CA HIS A 1202 -21.55 -11.34 -20.45
C HIS A 1202 -22.76 -12.03 -19.83
N VAL A 1203 -23.70 -12.56 -20.63
CA VAL A 1203 -24.84 -13.36 -20.13
C VAL A 1203 -24.55 -14.85 -20.30
N GLU A 1204 -24.20 -15.30 -21.51
CA GLU A 1204 -24.00 -16.73 -21.78
C GLU A 1204 -22.73 -17.32 -21.16
N LEU A 1205 -21.62 -16.58 -21.09
CA LEU A 1205 -20.42 -17.05 -20.37
C LEU A 1205 -20.68 -17.13 -18.86
N ALA A 1206 -21.33 -16.13 -18.27
CA ALA A 1206 -21.73 -16.18 -16.86
C ALA A 1206 -22.71 -17.33 -16.55
N ARG A 1207 -23.61 -17.67 -17.49
CA ARG A 1207 -24.46 -18.88 -17.44
C ARG A 1207 -23.61 -20.15 -17.48
N LYS A 1208 -22.62 -20.24 -18.37
CA LYS A 1208 -21.70 -21.40 -18.47
C LYS A 1208 -20.86 -21.58 -17.20
N GLU A 1209 -20.24 -20.54 -16.67
CA GLU A 1209 -19.52 -20.58 -15.39
C GLU A 1209 -20.44 -21.04 -14.24
N SER A 1210 -21.64 -20.46 -14.15
CA SER A 1210 -22.62 -20.83 -13.12
C SER A 1210 -23.13 -22.27 -13.27
N ASN A 1211 -23.03 -22.88 -14.45
CA ASN A 1211 -23.41 -24.28 -14.70
C ASN A 1211 -22.21 -25.24 -14.54
N GLN A 1212 -20.98 -24.82 -14.86
CA GLN A 1212 -19.78 -25.61 -14.55
C GLN A 1212 -19.59 -25.79 -13.04
N LEU A 1213 -19.96 -24.77 -12.24
CA LEU A 1213 -20.08 -24.85 -10.78
C LEU A 1213 -21.20 -25.78 -10.26
N GLN A 1214 -21.93 -26.47 -11.14
CA GLN A 1214 -22.98 -27.45 -10.80
C GLN A 1214 -22.69 -28.86 -11.34
N ALA A 1215 -21.56 -29.08 -12.03
CA ALA A 1215 -21.18 -30.41 -12.52
C ALA A 1215 -20.69 -31.30 -11.36
N PRO A 1216 -21.16 -32.56 -11.23
CA PRO A 1216 -20.77 -33.44 -10.13
C PRO A 1216 -19.38 -34.06 -10.36
N ASN A 1217 -18.41 -33.64 -9.54
CA ASN A 1217 -17.10 -34.28 -9.30
C ASN A 1217 -16.80 -34.26 -7.80
#